data_AF-A0A7Y2UQP7-F1
#
_entry.id   AF-A0A7Y2UQP7-F1
#
_cell.length_a   1.000
_cell.length_b   1.000
_cell.length_c   1.000
_cell.angle_alpha   90.00
_cell.angle_beta   90.00
_cell.angle_gamma   90.00
#
_symmetry.space_group_name_H-M   'P 1'
#
loop_
_entity.id
_entity.type
_entity.pdbx_description
1 polymer ?
#
loop_
_entity_poly.entity_id
_entity_poly.type
_entity_poly.pdbx_seq_one_letter_code
_entity_poly.pdbx_strand_id
1 'polypeptide(L)'
;LSDAIADGDHIWAVIKGSAVNNDGAAKAGYLAPSVDGQTQAIAKALDAAGVAAQSIGMVECHGTGTYLGDPIEVAALTEAYRAETDATDFCRIGSVKTNIGHLDTAAGVAGLAKAMLALHHKQIPPSLGYEAPNPAIPFDGSPFRVNDSLTEWMTQETPRRAAVNALGVGGTNAHMILEEAPERAASEESDWPFHVLCISGTSKAALDANTSALAAHLRAHPEQPLADVAHTLKSGRRAFEKRRIVVAETHEEAANLLEQNDTRRVFSHEALGDSPEVVFMFPGGGAQYAGMARDLYETEPEFAEYMDRGLAHLAPQLDYDIRALWLPEAGKVAEAGETLKKPSVQLPLIAIVEYALAKLWMSWGVQPAAMVGHSMGENVAACLAGVMTFENLIDLVLLRGRLFDEVPAGGMLSISAPLSAIEPLLGDDLDIASINAPELIAVSGPQAALDAMQARLDGEGLEYQRIAIDIAAHSRMLEPILARYRDFLSKLDLKAPTAQVISNRSGQPLTAEDATSPDYWVGQLRNTVHFADCITTLSAPRKRVYLEVGPGKALSALAQMNAGVAPGQVISTLRHPDHEIADDMYFVSVIGRLWACGVEADWSQIWGEAKRNRVILPTYQFQRAKYFIEPGTATVSVPRQTLTRLDDIEDWGAVPAWRPRFADTEIDVTVELGDTPLTWLIFADDAGLAAPVQQRLRDAGHTVIGVQAGDAFAQLGDYKYTLAAEQGRQVYDQLIASLKERDLMPDRIGHFWLTDDHVAPRPGSSVFDRNIEQGFWSLTWLAQALTEVGLENPLHICAFTAGAAQVRDEAVPHPEEALISGPVGVFAREMPSVTGAQIDIEPQVPPTALKKSWFSKAVPAETEEDRLTDRLLEDMLASPANTIAAYRGEKRFELGYRALPLKPEEIDSFRDDGTYLITGGFGGIGQTLAADILRQHKATVVLLSREAMPERTAWNGYLMHHGTTDRTARR
;
A
#
# COMPACT_ATOMS: atom_id res chain seq x y z
N LEU A 1 13.50 3.14 32.10
CA LEU A 1 14.44 4.27 32.32
C LEU A 1 15.85 3.91 31.89
N SER A 2 16.43 2.82 32.39
CA SER A 2 17.73 2.29 31.94
C SER A 2 17.81 2.21 30.41
N ASP A 3 16.78 1.67 29.78
CA ASP A 3 16.74 1.44 28.33
C ASP A 3 16.73 2.78 27.57
N ALA A 4 15.89 3.73 28.00
CA ALA A 4 15.87 5.09 27.44
C ALA A 4 17.22 5.81 27.58
N ILE A 5 17.96 5.60 28.69
CA ILE A 5 19.29 6.18 28.88
C ILE A 5 20.32 5.50 27.95
N ALA A 6 20.24 4.18 27.82
CA ALA A 6 21.11 3.40 26.94
C ALA A 6 20.91 3.80 25.46
N ASP A 7 19.65 3.98 25.04
CA ASP A 7 19.27 4.34 23.68
C ASP A 7 19.38 5.84 23.38
N GLY A 8 19.86 6.63 24.35
CA GLY A 8 20.02 8.08 24.21
C GLY A 8 18.70 8.80 23.88
N ASP A 9 17.58 8.39 24.49
CA ASP A 9 16.27 9.02 24.34
C ASP A 9 16.18 10.41 24.99
N HIS A 10 15.25 11.23 24.50
CA HIS A 10 14.81 12.41 25.24
C HIS A 10 13.78 12.01 26.31
N ILE A 11 14.12 12.22 27.58
CA ILE A 11 13.27 11.89 28.72
C ILE A 11 12.61 13.17 29.22
N TRP A 12 11.28 13.24 29.17
CA TRP A 12 10.52 14.39 29.66
C TRP A 12 10.34 14.39 31.18
N ALA A 13 10.04 13.23 31.75
CA ALA A 13 9.89 12.99 33.19
C ALA A 13 9.96 11.47 33.47
N VAL A 14 10.03 11.09 34.73
CA VAL A 14 10.04 9.69 35.19
C VAL A 14 8.81 9.42 36.04
N ILE A 15 8.02 8.40 35.69
CA ILE A 15 6.93 7.92 36.56
C ILE A 15 7.58 7.13 37.71
N LYS A 16 7.40 7.59 38.95
CA LYS A 16 7.95 6.93 40.14
C LYS A 16 7.01 5.87 40.69
N GLY A 17 5.72 6.14 40.66
CA GLY A 17 4.68 5.24 41.14
C GLY A 17 3.30 5.73 40.73
N SER A 18 2.34 4.82 40.67
CA SER A 18 0.94 5.14 40.45
C SER A 18 0.05 4.11 41.13
N ALA A 19 -1.18 4.50 41.43
CA ALA A 19 -2.19 3.61 41.98
C ALA A 19 -3.56 3.93 41.42
N VAL A 20 -4.37 2.88 41.28
CA VAL A 20 -5.78 2.97 40.87
C VAL A 20 -6.64 2.19 41.88
N ASN A 21 -7.80 2.73 42.23
CA ASN A 21 -8.81 2.01 43.01
C ASN A 21 -10.23 2.40 42.58
N ASN A 22 -11.23 2.01 43.38
CA ASN A 22 -12.60 2.46 43.20
C ASN A 22 -13.26 2.80 44.55
N ASP A 23 -14.09 3.83 44.56
CA ASP A 23 -14.88 4.31 45.71
C ASP A 23 -15.86 3.27 46.25
N GLY A 24 -16.22 2.27 45.45
CA GLY A 24 -17.08 1.16 45.85
C GLY A 24 -18.44 1.63 46.37
N ALA A 25 -18.91 0.99 47.43
CA ALA A 25 -20.18 1.32 48.08
C ALA A 25 -20.09 2.51 49.06
N ALA A 26 -18.90 3.09 49.26
CA ALA A 26 -18.68 4.16 50.24
C ALA A 26 -19.18 5.54 49.78
N LYS A 27 -19.53 5.70 48.50
CA LYS A 27 -20.06 6.94 47.93
C LYS A 27 -21.57 7.09 48.12
N ALA A 28 -22.03 8.33 48.34
CA ALA A 28 -23.43 8.67 48.57
C ALA A 28 -24.38 8.41 47.37
N GLY A 29 -23.83 8.16 46.18
CA GLY A 29 -24.55 7.85 44.96
C GLY A 29 -23.57 7.55 43.83
N TYR A 30 -24.06 7.04 42.69
CA TYR A 30 -23.18 6.61 41.59
C TYR A 30 -22.21 7.70 41.12
N LEU A 31 -22.67 8.96 41.06
CA LEU A 31 -21.90 10.13 40.61
C LEU A 31 -21.13 10.85 41.72
N ALA A 32 -21.29 10.42 42.98
CA ALA A 32 -20.68 11.11 44.11
C ALA A 32 -19.23 10.62 44.33
N PRO A 33 -18.26 11.53 44.54
CA PRO A 33 -16.90 11.13 44.89
C PRO A 33 -16.80 10.69 46.37
N SER A 34 -15.76 9.92 46.72
CA SER A 34 -15.43 9.53 48.10
C SER A 34 -14.09 10.12 48.57
N VAL A 35 -14.04 10.63 49.80
CA VAL A 35 -12.78 11.06 50.44
C VAL A 35 -11.89 9.84 50.69
N ASP A 36 -12.39 8.83 51.42
CA ASP A 36 -11.66 7.61 51.75
C ASP A 36 -11.09 6.90 50.52
N GLY A 37 -11.88 6.84 49.44
CA GLY A 37 -11.48 6.23 48.18
C GLY A 37 -10.30 6.96 47.55
N GLN A 38 -10.36 8.29 47.50
CA GLN A 38 -9.25 9.11 47.00
C GLN A 38 -8.02 9.03 47.91
N THR A 39 -8.18 9.15 49.23
CA THR A 39 -7.09 9.06 50.20
C THR A 39 -6.32 7.76 50.04
N GLN A 40 -7.01 6.62 49.88
CA GLN A 40 -6.38 5.32 49.67
C GLN A 40 -5.62 5.22 48.35
N ALA A 41 -6.13 5.81 47.27
CA ALA A 41 -5.42 5.82 45.99
C ALA A 41 -4.14 6.65 46.08
N ILE A 42 -4.22 7.83 46.70
CA ILE A 42 -3.09 8.75 46.89
C ILE A 42 -2.01 8.09 47.77
N ALA A 43 -2.39 7.53 48.92
CA ALA A 43 -1.46 6.85 49.83
C ALA A 43 -0.76 5.66 49.17
N LYS A 44 -1.49 4.85 48.38
CA LYS A 44 -0.90 3.73 47.63
C LYS A 44 0.08 4.21 46.56
N ALA A 45 -0.20 5.32 45.89
CA ALA A 45 0.71 5.87 44.89
C ALA A 45 1.99 6.43 45.53
N LEU A 46 1.89 7.08 46.70
CA LEU A 46 3.03 7.53 47.51
C LEU A 46 3.92 6.35 47.92
N ASP A 47 3.32 5.30 48.50
CA ASP A 47 4.03 4.07 48.89
C ASP A 47 4.71 3.41 47.69
N ALA A 48 3.99 3.26 46.57
CA ALA A 48 4.54 2.69 45.34
C ALA A 48 5.70 3.52 44.75
N ALA A 49 5.67 4.85 44.91
CA ALA A 49 6.74 5.72 44.43
C ALA A 49 7.98 5.70 45.35
N GLY A 50 7.83 5.34 46.62
CA GLY A 50 8.92 5.32 47.60
C GLY A 50 9.55 6.70 47.84
N VAL A 51 8.76 7.77 47.71
CA VAL A 51 9.20 9.16 47.91
C VAL A 51 8.42 9.80 49.06
N ALA A 52 9.06 10.69 49.81
CA ALA A 52 8.39 11.41 50.88
C ALA A 52 7.33 12.39 50.33
N ALA A 53 6.12 12.42 50.89
CA ALA A 53 5.06 13.34 50.47
C ALA A 53 5.52 14.82 50.39
N GLN A 54 6.37 15.26 51.32
CA GLN A 54 6.91 16.63 51.35
C GLN A 54 7.84 17.00 50.19
N SER A 55 8.29 16.01 49.41
CA SER A 55 9.09 16.24 48.21
C SER A 55 8.25 16.54 46.96
N ILE A 56 6.92 16.38 47.03
CA ILE A 56 6.01 16.68 45.93
C ILE A 56 5.67 18.17 45.99
N GLY A 57 6.20 18.92 45.02
CA GLY A 57 6.05 20.38 44.97
C GLY A 57 4.81 20.84 44.20
N MET A 58 4.19 19.97 43.40
CA MET A 58 3.00 20.28 42.61
C MET A 58 2.04 19.09 42.59
N VAL A 59 0.74 19.34 42.75
CA VAL A 59 -0.32 18.39 42.38
C VAL A 59 -1.18 19.01 41.29
N GLU A 60 -1.23 18.33 40.15
CA GLU A 60 -2.22 18.55 39.12
C GLU A 60 -3.51 17.82 39.53
N CYS A 61 -4.45 18.59 40.06
CA CYS A 61 -5.73 18.09 40.57
C CYS A 61 -6.66 17.64 39.43
N HIS A 62 -7.60 16.77 39.77
CA HIS A 62 -8.77 16.50 38.93
C HIS A 62 -9.60 17.78 38.77
N GLY A 63 -9.83 18.55 39.84
CA GLY A 63 -10.22 19.97 39.82
C GLY A 63 -11.22 20.33 38.74
N THR A 64 -12.44 19.81 38.86
CA THR A 64 -13.53 20.03 37.89
C THR A 64 -14.31 21.31 38.12
N GLY A 65 -13.96 22.08 39.17
CA GLY A 65 -14.64 23.33 39.50
C GLY A 65 -16.01 23.08 40.11
N THR A 66 -16.22 21.92 40.73
CA THR A 66 -17.53 21.56 41.30
C THR A 66 -17.58 21.92 42.78
N TYR A 67 -18.70 22.50 43.21
CA TYR A 67 -18.88 22.95 44.60
C TYR A 67 -18.63 21.85 45.64
N LEU A 68 -18.98 20.60 45.31
CA LEU A 68 -18.80 19.44 46.18
C LEU A 68 -17.48 18.69 45.93
N GLY A 69 -17.03 18.58 44.68
CA GLY A 69 -15.88 17.76 44.32
C GLY A 69 -14.56 18.39 44.76
N ASP A 70 -14.37 19.69 44.55
CA ASP A 70 -13.10 20.34 44.87
C ASP A 70 -12.76 20.28 46.37
N PRO A 71 -13.70 20.52 47.32
CA PRO A 71 -13.42 20.30 48.74
C PRO A 71 -13.11 18.84 49.11
N ILE A 72 -13.79 17.87 48.49
CA ILE A 72 -13.55 16.44 48.73
C ILE A 72 -12.15 16.05 48.25
N GLU A 73 -11.73 16.52 47.08
CA GLU A 73 -10.42 16.24 46.53
C GLU A 73 -9.29 16.79 47.41
N VAL A 74 -9.39 18.06 47.82
CA VAL A 74 -8.35 18.67 48.68
C VAL A 74 -8.36 18.05 50.07
N ALA A 75 -9.52 17.65 50.60
CA ALA A 75 -9.59 16.91 51.86
C ALA A 75 -8.87 15.56 51.77
N ALA A 76 -9.12 14.78 50.71
CA ALA A 76 -8.47 13.49 50.50
C ALA A 76 -6.94 13.61 50.32
N LEU A 77 -6.50 14.62 49.55
CA LEU A 77 -5.08 14.96 49.42
C LEU A 77 -4.46 15.32 50.78
N THR A 78 -5.16 16.15 51.57
CA THR A 78 -4.67 16.57 52.89
C THR A 78 -4.56 15.40 53.84
N GLU A 79 -5.57 14.53 53.90
CA GLU A 79 -5.56 13.34 54.75
C GLU A 79 -4.41 12.39 54.39
N ALA A 80 -4.22 12.10 53.09
CA ALA A 80 -3.15 11.21 52.64
C ALA A 80 -1.76 11.77 52.94
N TYR A 81 -1.52 13.07 52.70
CA TYR A 81 -0.22 13.69 52.94
C TYR A 81 0.07 13.84 54.44
N ARG A 82 -0.95 14.10 55.27
CA ARG A 82 -0.83 14.21 56.73
C ARG A 82 -0.47 12.90 57.42
N ALA A 83 -0.70 11.76 56.77
CA ALA A 83 -0.22 10.48 57.26
C ALA A 83 1.32 10.38 57.26
N GLU A 84 2.02 11.20 56.46
CA GLU A 84 3.48 11.17 56.33
C GLU A 84 4.20 12.41 56.86
N THR A 85 3.56 13.60 56.83
CA THR A 85 4.26 14.87 57.16
C THR A 85 3.40 15.94 57.83
N ASP A 86 4.01 16.65 58.78
CA ASP A 86 3.45 17.84 59.45
C ASP A 86 3.74 19.15 58.70
N ALA A 87 4.51 19.12 57.61
CA ALA A 87 4.83 20.30 56.81
C ALA A 87 3.56 20.98 56.21
N THR A 88 3.62 22.30 56.02
CA THR A 88 2.51 23.12 55.49
C THR A 88 2.98 23.99 54.34
N ASP A 89 2.07 24.36 53.44
CA ASP A 89 2.29 25.36 52.39
C ASP A 89 3.49 25.10 51.45
N PHE A 90 3.86 23.83 51.25
CA PHE A 90 4.98 23.45 50.40
C PHE A 90 4.56 22.95 49.01
N CYS A 91 3.31 22.48 48.85
CA CYS A 91 2.82 21.91 47.60
C CYS A 91 1.86 22.87 46.89
N ARG A 92 2.14 23.17 45.63
CA ARG A 92 1.26 23.97 44.78
C ARG A 92 0.19 23.09 44.13
N ILE A 93 -1.05 23.55 44.09
CA ILE A 93 -2.15 22.84 43.41
C ILE A 93 -2.71 23.67 42.25
N GLY A 94 -3.21 22.99 41.23
CA GLY A 94 -3.92 23.60 40.12
C GLY A 94 -4.55 22.55 39.21
N SER A 95 -5.25 22.98 38.16
CA SER A 95 -5.88 22.08 37.18
C SER A 95 -5.76 22.65 35.77
N VAL A 96 -5.36 21.84 34.79
CA VAL A 96 -5.30 22.21 33.36
C VAL A 96 -6.68 22.56 32.81
N LYS A 97 -7.75 22.08 33.48
CA LYS A 97 -9.14 22.29 33.05
C LYS A 97 -9.53 23.76 33.08
N THR A 98 -8.86 24.59 33.87
CA THR A 98 -9.06 26.05 33.86
C THR A 98 -8.63 26.70 32.55
N ASN A 99 -7.80 26.03 31.75
CA ASN A 99 -7.27 26.53 30.48
C ASN A 99 -7.97 25.94 29.27
N ILE A 100 -8.26 24.64 29.30
CA ILE A 100 -8.75 23.89 28.12
C ILE A 100 -10.08 23.14 28.35
N GLY A 101 -10.71 23.32 29.50
CA GLY A 101 -11.92 22.58 29.89
C GLY A 101 -11.65 21.13 30.28
N HIS A 102 -12.74 20.39 30.57
CA HIS A 102 -12.66 18.97 30.89
C HIS A 102 -12.70 18.15 29.60
N LEU A 103 -11.60 17.50 29.24
CA LEU A 103 -11.50 16.67 28.03
C LEU A 103 -12.01 15.23 28.24
N ASP A 104 -12.99 15.04 29.13
CA ASP A 104 -13.52 13.75 29.59
C ASP A 104 -12.44 12.66 29.75
N THR A 105 -12.44 11.67 28.86
CA THR A 105 -11.51 10.53 28.85
C THR A 105 -10.05 10.92 28.69
N ALA A 106 -9.75 12.07 28.07
CA ALA A 106 -8.40 12.59 27.88
C ALA A 106 -7.95 13.55 29.00
N ALA A 107 -8.76 13.79 30.02
CA ALA A 107 -8.43 14.74 31.08
C ALA A 107 -7.18 14.37 31.89
N GLY A 108 -6.99 13.08 32.17
CA GLY A 108 -5.81 12.60 32.92
C GLY A 108 -4.51 12.79 32.14
N VAL A 109 -4.48 12.46 30.86
CA VAL A 109 -3.28 12.64 30.02
C VAL A 109 -2.97 14.11 29.74
N ALA A 110 -3.97 14.98 29.67
CA ALA A 110 -3.76 16.43 29.60
C ALA A 110 -3.09 16.98 30.88
N GLY A 111 -3.53 16.51 32.05
CA GLY A 111 -2.89 16.82 33.33
C GLY A 111 -1.45 16.30 33.40
N LEU A 112 -1.21 15.07 32.95
CA LEU A 112 0.12 14.49 32.82
C LEU A 112 1.04 15.34 31.91
N ALA A 113 0.56 15.76 30.74
CA ALA A 113 1.31 16.63 29.84
C ALA A 113 1.69 17.97 30.51
N LYS A 114 0.75 18.62 31.20
CA LYS A 114 1.02 19.84 31.97
C LYS A 114 2.08 19.61 33.04
N ALA A 115 1.97 18.52 33.82
CA ALA A 115 2.92 18.20 34.88
C ALA A 115 4.33 17.92 34.34
N MET A 116 4.46 17.16 33.23
CA MET A 116 5.75 16.92 32.57
C MET A 116 6.37 18.20 32.02
N LEU A 117 5.58 19.07 31.39
CA LEU A 117 6.06 20.36 30.90
C LEU A 117 6.49 21.29 32.06
N ALA A 118 5.76 21.27 33.17
CA ALA A 118 6.14 22.03 34.37
C ALA A 118 7.48 21.56 34.95
N LEU A 119 7.72 20.24 35.01
CA LEU A 119 9.01 19.66 35.40
C LEU A 119 10.12 20.05 34.42
N HIS A 120 9.87 19.91 33.11
CA HIS A 120 10.84 20.21 32.06
C HIS A 120 11.25 21.69 32.05
N HIS A 121 10.27 22.61 32.10
CA HIS A 121 10.53 24.05 32.14
C HIS A 121 10.90 24.57 33.52
N LYS A 122 10.86 23.72 34.56
CA LYS A 122 11.16 24.07 35.95
C LYS A 122 10.31 25.24 36.44
N GLN A 123 9.03 25.26 36.05
CA GLN A 123 8.07 26.32 36.34
C GLN A 123 6.66 25.75 36.55
N ILE A 124 5.92 26.30 37.51
CA ILE A 124 4.54 25.91 37.80
C ILE A 124 3.58 26.95 37.20
N PRO A 125 2.77 26.58 36.19
CA PRO A 125 1.85 27.51 35.55
C PRO A 125 0.65 27.86 36.45
N PRO A 126 0.06 29.06 36.31
CA PRO A 126 -1.09 29.48 37.10
C PRO A 126 -2.34 28.65 36.77
N SER A 127 -3.16 28.39 37.79
CA SER A 127 -4.54 27.93 37.67
C SER A 127 -5.43 29.15 37.41
N LEU A 128 -6.10 29.19 36.25
CA LEU A 128 -6.87 30.36 35.83
C LEU A 128 -8.24 30.42 36.54
N GLY A 129 -8.85 31.60 36.56
CA GLY A 129 -10.16 31.81 37.19
C GLY A 129 -10.15 31.78 38.71
N TYR A 130 -8.97 31.91 39.32
CA TYR A 130 -8.77 31.96 40.77
C TYR A 130 -8.61 33.40 41.25
N GLU A 131 -9.55 33.88 42.08
CA GLU A 131 -9.47 35.18 42.76
C GLU A 131 -9.24 35.04 44.27
N ALA A 132 -9.89 34.06 44.89
CA ALA A 132 -9.79 33.75 46.31
C ALA A 132 -10.09 32.25 46.52
N PRO A 133 -9.58 31.62 47.59
CA PRO A 133 -9.87 30.21 47.89
C PRO A 133 -11.36 30.00 48.17
N ASN A 134 -11.89 28.85 47.72
CA ASN A 134 -13.23 28.42 48.09
C ASN A 134 -13.29 28.23 49.62
N PRO A 135 -14.19 28.94 50.35
CA PRO A 135 -14.23 28.90 51.82
C PRO A 135 -14.60 27.52 52.38
N ALA A 136 -15.12 26.61 51.55
CA ALA A 136 -15.36 25.22 51.94
C ALA A 136 -14.07 24.37 51.99
N ILE A 137 -12.93 24.89 51.53
CA ILE A 137 -11.65 24.20 51.51
C ILE A 137 -10.75 24.77 52.62
N PRO A 138 -10.37 23.97 53.63
CA PRO A 138 -9.56 24.44 54.75
C PRO A 138 -8.06 24.50 54.36
N PHE A 139 -7.67 25.50 53.57
CA PHE A 139 -6.27 25.65 53.16
C PHE A 139 -5.34 26.06 54.32
N ASP A 140 -5.88 26.77 55.31
CA ASP A 140 -5.11 27.22 56.48
C ASP A 140 -4.52 26.02 57.23
N GLY A 141 -3.17 25.97 57.29
CA GLY A 141 -2.45 24.86 57.90
C GLY A 141 -2.50 23.55 57.12
N SER A 142 -2.90 23.56 55.84
CA SER A 142 -2.80 22.40 54.95
C SER A 142 -1.42 22.34 54.23
N PRO A 143 -1.04 21.19 53.64
CA PRO A 143 0.14 21.09 52.77
C PRO A 143 0.06 21.95 51.50
N PHE A 144 -1.15 22.37 51.10
CA PHE A 144 -1.46 22.83 49.75
C PHE A 144 -1.78 24.32 49.66
N ARG A 145 -1.40 24.93 48.53
CA ARG A 145 -1.82 26.28 48.13
C ARG A 145 -2.10 26.32 46.63
N VAL A 146 -3.15 27.01 46.21
CA VAL A 146 -3.44 27.23 44.79
C VAL A 146 -2.34 28.06 44.14
N ASN A 147 -1.85 27.63 42.98
CA ASN A 147 -0.89 28.40 42.19
C ASN A 147 -1.60 29.41 41.31
N ASP A 148 -1.57 30.69 41.67
CA ASP A 148 -2.30 31.78 41.00
C ASP A 148 -1.47 32.56 39.98
N SER A 149 -0.16 32.35 39.98
CA SER A 149 0.82 33.05 39.14
C SER A 149 1.90 32.09 38.65
N LEU A 150 2.53 32.41 37.52
CA LEU A 150 3.67 31.62 37.02
C LEU A 150 4.79 31.67 38.05
N THR A 151 5.13 30.52 38.62
CA THR A 151 6.08 30.42 39.73
C THR A 151 7.30 29.60 39.30
N GLU A 152 8.50 30.12 39.51
CA GLU A 152 9.73 29.35 39.33
C GLU A 152 9.76 28.16 40.30
N TRP A 153 10.04 26.98 39.77
CA TRP A 153 10.14 25.77 40.57
C TRP A 153 11.59 25.53 40.95
N MET A 154 12.01 26.03 42.11
CA MET A 154 13.38 25.84 42.60
C MET A 154 13.61 24.39 43.02
N THR A 155 14.76 23.81 42.64
CA THR A 155 15.19 22.49 43.13
C THR A 155 15.50 22.60 44.62
N GLN A 156 15.07 21.61 45.40
CA GLN A 156 15.39 21.49 46.83
C GLN A 156 16.46 20.40 47.03
N GLU A 157 16.55 19.82 48.23
CA GLU A 157 17.45 18.67 48.49
C GLU A 157 17.07 17.41 47.69
N THR A 158 15.85 17.37 47.14
CA THR A 158 15.34 16.28 46.29
C THR A 158 15.01 16.79 44.87
N PRO A 159 15.02 15.89 43.87
CA PRO A 159 14.48 16.20 42.54
C PRO A 159 13.06 16.75 42.62
N ARG A 160 12.69 17.62 41.66
CA ARG A 160 11.32 18.13 41.51
C ARG A 160 10.37 16.97 41.24
N ARG A 161 9.26 16.94 41.98
CA ARG A 161 8.21 15.93 41.81
C ARG A 161 6.84 16.56 41.70
N ALA A 162 6.06 16.07 40.74
CA ALA A 162 4.66 16.41 40.55
C ALA A 162 3.80 15.18 40.84
N ALA A 163 2.55 15.38 41.25
CA ALA A 163 1.54 14.34 41.20
C ALA A 163 0.39 14.73 40.28
N VAL A 164 -0.30 13.74 39.72
CA VAL A 164 -1.47 13.91 38.85
C VAL A 164 -2.62 13.11 39.43
N ASN A 165 -3.76 13.76 39.64
CA ASN A 165 -4.97 13.16 40.17
C ASN A 165 -6.05 13.12 39.08
N ALA A 166 -6.67 11.96 38.87
CA ALA A 166 -7.76 11.78 37.90
C ALA A 166 -8.87 10.91 38.50
N LEU A 167 -10.09 11.46 38.53
CA LEU A 167 -11.24 10.84 39.19
C LEU A 167 -12.32 10.56 38.14
N GLY A 168 -12.69 9.30 37.98
CA GLY A 168 -13.73 8.87 37.04
C GLY A 168 -15.12 9.00 37.67
N VAL A 169 -16.11 9.38 36.85
CA VAL A 169 -17.51 9.51 37.29
C VAL A 169 -18.10 8.24 37.91
N GLY A 170 -17.58 7.06 37.54
CA GLY A 170 -17.94 5.76 38.13
C GLY A 170 -17.29 5.48 39.50
N GLY A 171 -16.50 6.42 40.04
CA GLY A 171 -15.76 6.29 41.30
C GLY A 171 -14.38 5.64 41.17
N THR A 172 -13.86 5.43 39.95
CA THR A 172 -12.50 4.92 39.75
C THR A 172 -11.51 6.06 39.89
N ASN A 173 -10.58 5.96 40.85
CA ASN A 173 -9.59 7.01 41.11
C ASN A 173 -8.21 6.56 40.66
N ALA A 174 -7.45 7.47 40.07
CA ALA A 174 -6.06 7.26 39.69
C ALA A 174 -5.19 8.40 40.22
N HIS A 175 -4.07 8.04 40.85
CA HIS A 175 -3.05 8.97 41.31
C HIS A 175 -1.68 8.53 40.81
N MET A 176 -0.87 9.46 40.30
CA MET A 176 0.45 9.19 39.72
C MET A 176 1.47 10.20 40.23
N ILE A 177 2.68 9.74 40.52
CA ILE A 177 3.81 10.57 40.93
C ILE A 177 4.88 10.57 39.85
N LEU A 178 5.31 11.77 39.47
CA LEU A 178 6.31 12.06 38.47
C LEU A 178 7.52 12.71 39.12
N GLU A 179 8.71 12.43 38.59
CA GLU A 179 9.97 13.05 38.95
C GLU A 179 10.59 13.68 37.71
N GLU A 180 11.31 14.80 37.87
CA GLU A 180 12.04 15.41 36.76
C GLU A 180 13.04 14.44 36.12
N ALA A 181 13.26 14.61 34.82
CA ALA A 181 14.20 13.76 34.09
C ALA A 181 15.63 13.90 34.65
N PRO A 182 16.42 12.81 34.67
CA PRO A 182 17.83 12.91 35.01
C PRO A 182 18.58 13.80 34.02
N GLU A 183 19.64 14.45 34.48
CA GLU A 183 20.49 15.27 33.61
C GLU A 183 21.11 14.40 32.51
N ARG A 184 21.00 14.86 31.27
CA ARG A 184 21.48 14.14 30.10
C ARG A 184 22.92 14.52 29.81
N ALA A 185 23.78 13.52 29.63
CA ALA A 185 25.14 13.75 29.15
C ALA A 185 25.13 14.35 27.73
N ALA A 186 26.05 15.28 27.46
CA ALA A 186 26.26 15.81 26.11
C ALA A 186 26.66 14.70 25.13
N SER A 187 26.34 14.89 23.86
CA SER A 187 26.87 14.06 22.77
C SER A 187 28.34 14.37 22.55
N GLU A 188 29.07 13.41 21.97
CA GLU A 188 30.49 13.56 21.64
C GLU A 188 30.66 14.30 20.30
N GLU A 189 31.88 14.77 20.01
CA GLU A 189 32.18 15.40 18.72
C GLU A 189 32.02 14.40 17.56
N SER A 190 31.81 14.91 16.34
CA SER A 190 31.73 14.09 15.13
C SER A 190 33.09 14.00 14.46
N ASP A 191 33.43 12.81 13.96
CA ASP A 191 34.64 12.60 13.16
C ASP A 191 34.58 13.37 11.82
N TRP A 192 33.36 13.66 11.35
CA TRP A 192 33.08 14.42 10.12
C TRP A 192 32.69 15.87 10.41
N PRO A 193 33.21 16.86 9.65
CA PRO A 193 32.86 18.28 9.77
C PRO A 193 31.52 18.64 9.09
N PHE A 194 30.93 17.70 8.35
CA PHE A 194 29.64 17.85 7.67
C PHE A 194 28.71 16.68 8.01
N HIS A 195 27.41 16.87 7.80
CA HIS A 195 26.39 15.87 8.12
C HIS A 195 25.34 15.74 7.02
N VAL A 196 24.88 14.51 6.80
CA VAL A 196 23.80 14.18 5.87
C VAL A 196 22.44 14.22 6.58
N LEU A 197 21.56 15.10 6.13
CA LEU A 197 20.20 15.23 6.66
C LEU A 197 19.22 14.46 5.77
N CYS A 198 18.62 13.42 6.34
CA CYS A 198 17.67 12.53 5.68
C CYS A 198 16.22 12.96 5.94
N ILE A 199 15.50 13.37 4.91
CA ILE A 199 14.10 13.83 5.00
C ILE A 199 13.22 12.88 4.19
N SER A 200 12.05 12.51 4.68
CA SER A 200 11.10 11.71 3.92
C SER A 200 9.64 12.15 4.09
N GLY A 201 8.80 11.77 3.14
CA GLY A 201 7.34 11.96 3.16
C GLY A 201 6.62 10.91 2.33
N THR A 202 5.36 10.62 2.66
CA THR A 202 4.52 9.69 1.89
C THR A 202 4.05 10.28 0.55
N SER A 203 4.22 11.60 0.37
CA SER A 203 3.91 12.30 -0.87
C SER A 203 4.90 13.44 -1.09
N LYS A 204 4.98 13.97 -2.31
CA LYS A 204 5.83 15.13 -2.63
C LYS A 204 5.46 16.34 -1.75
N ALA A 205 4.17 16.62 -1.58
CA ALA A 205 3.69 17.72 -0.74
C ALA A 205 4.11 17.55 0.73
N ALA A 206 4.06 16.31 1.25
CA ALA A 206 4.52 16.03 2.60
C ALA A 206 6.04 16.18 2.74
N LEU A 207 6.82 15.72 1.75
CA LEU A 207 8.28 15.88 1.72
C LEU A 207 8.68 17.37 1.72
N ASP A 208 8.01 18.18 0.89
CA ASP A 208 8.24 19.61 0.81
C ASP A 208 7.87 20.31 2.12
N ALA A 209 6.72 19.99 2.71
CA ALA A 209 6.32 20.55 4.01
C ALA A 209 7.27 20.14 5.14
N ASN A 210 7.68 18.87 5.21
CA ASN A 210 8.68 18.38 6.17
C ASN A 210 10.02 19.10 6.00
N THR A 211 10.42 19.37 4.76
CA THR A 211 11.65 20.12 4.44
C THR A 211 11.58 21.56 4.95
N SER A 212 10.49 22.27 4.68
CA SER A 212 10.32 23.65 5.16
C SER A 212 10.26 23.72 6.69
N ALA A 213 9.61 22.75 7.33
CA ALA A 213 9.56 22.67 8.79
C ALA A 213 10.96 22.43 9.39
N LEU A 214 11.76 21.54 8.77
CA LEU A 214 13.14 21.31 9.20
C LEU A 214 14.02 22.55 9.01
N ALA A 215 13.94 23.22 7.86
CA ALA A 215 14.72 24.44 7.62
C ALA A 215 14.42 25.54 8.65
N ALA A 216 13.14 25.77 8.96
CA ALA A 216 12.73 26.70 10.01
C ALA A 216 13.25 26.29 11.40
N HIS A 217 13.23 24.99 11.71
CA HIS A 217 13.76 24.45 12.97
C HIS A 217 15.26 24.67 13.11
N LEU A 218 16.03 24.37 12.05
CA LEU A 218 17.49 24.53 12.03
C LEU A 218 17.91 25.99 12.29
N ARG A 219 17.16 26.96 11.74
CA ARG A 219 17.39 28.39 12.02
C ARG A 219 17.06 28.76 13.47
N ALA A 220 16.01 28.18 14.04
CA ALA A 220 15.53 28.52 15.37
C ALA A 220 16.33 27.86 16.51
N HIS A 221 17.04 26.77 16.24
CA HIS A 221 17.73 25.97 17.26
C HIS A 221 19.22 25.70 16.92
N PRO A 222 20.04 26.75 16.70
CA PRO A 222 21.46 26.58 16.36
C PRO A 222 22.30 25.99 17.51
N GLU A 223 21.76 25.92 18.73
CA GLU A 223 22.39 25.31 19.89
C GLU A 223 22.38 23.77 19.87
N GLN A 224 21.54 23.15 19.05
CA GLN A 224 21.51 21.70 18.89
C GLN A 224 22.72 21.24 18.06
N PRO A 225 23.44 20.16 18.42
CA PRO A 225 24.49 19.61 17.56
C PRO A 225 23.91 19.10 16.23
N LEU A 226 24.46 19.54 15.09
CA LEU A 226 23.92 19.14 13.77
C LEU A 226 24.07 17.62 13.52
N ALA A 227 25.11 17.00 14.08
CA ALA A 227 25.30 15.55 14.08
C ALA A 227 24.14 14.81 14.75
N ASP A 228 23.63 15.33 15.88
CA ASP A 228 22.48 14.75 16.58
C ASP A 228 21.18 14.94 15.81
N VAL A 229 21.03 16.05 15.08
CA VAL A 229 19.91 16.28 14.15
C VAL A 229 19.95 15.23 13.04
N ALA A 230 21.10 15.04 12.39
CA ALA A 230 21.30 14.03 11.35
C ALA A 230 21.00 12.62 11.86
N HIS A 231 21.55 12.25 13.02
CA HIS A 231 21.30 10.97 13.67
C HIS A 231 19.81 10.77 14.00
N THR A 232 19.14 11.79 14.52
CA THR A 232 17.70 11.73 14.84
C THR A 232 16.85 11.56 13.57
N LEU A 233 17.21 12.22 12.48
CA LEU A 233 16.54 12.08 11.19
C LEU A 233 16.72 10.68 10.60
N LYS A 234 17.92 10.08 10.72
CA LYS A 234 18.19 8.74 10.18
C LYS A 234 17.62 7.61 11.06
N SER A 235 17.83 7.69 12.36
CA SER A 235 17.53 6.60 13.31
C SER A 235 16.20 6.77 14.04
N GLY A 236 15.71 8.01 14.16
CA GLY A 236 14.51 8.37 14.92
C GLY A 236 13.30 8.74 14.07
N ARG A 237 13.36 8.59 12.74
CA ARG A 237 12.24 8.85 11.82
C ARG A 237 12.06 7.68 10.86
N ARG A 238 10.80 7.42 10.50
CA ARG A 238 10.47 6.45 9.45
C ARG A 238 10.90 7.00 8.10
N ALA A 239 11.55 6.16 7.28
CA ALA A 239 11.96 6.49 5.92
C ALA A 239 10.83 6.15 4.92
N PHE A 240 9.97 7.11 4.62
CA PHE A 240 8.89 6.99 3.62
C PHE A 240 9.43 6.98 2.18
N GLU A 241 8.54 6.86 1.20
CA GLU A 241 8.85 6.58 -0.21
C GLU A 241 9.46 7.79 -0.92
N LYS A 242 9.01 9.02 -0.63
CA LYS A 242 9.60 10.24 -1.20
C LYS A 242 10.68 10.74 -0.26
N ARG A 243 11.93 10.73 -0.70
CA ARG A 243 13.10 11.02 0.14
C ARG A 243 13.90 12.19 -0.41
N ARG A 244 14.45 13.01 0.47
CA ARG A 244 15.33 14.13 0.16
C ARG A 244 16.55 14.08 1.06
N ILE A 245 17.70 14.41 0.49
CA ILE A 245 18.94 14.55 1.25
C ILE A 245 19.61 15.88 0.95
N VAL A 246 20.32 16.36 1.96
CA VAL A 246 21.25 17.48 1.88
C VAL A 246 22.45 17.16 2.76
N VAL A 247 23.65 17.56 2.34
CA VAL A 247 24.86 17.51 3.16
C VAL A 247 25.32 18.93 3.40
N ALA A 248 25.59 19.26 4.66
CA ALA A 248 25.97 20.60 5.10
C ALA A 248 26.84 20.54 6.37
N GLU A 249 27.68 21.56 6.56
CA GLU A 249 28.54 21.74 7.73
C GLU A 249 27.83 22.49 8.85
N THR A 250 26.86 23.34 8.51
CA THR A 250 26.19 24.23 9.47
C THR A 250 24.67 24.21 9.32
N HIS A 251 23.98 24.60 10.40
CA HIS A 251 22.53 24.79 10.41
C HIS A 251 22.07 25.82 9.37
N GLU A 252 22.82 26.92 9.24
CA GLU A 252 22.52 28.00 8.30
C GLU A 252 22.69 27.53 6.85
N GLU A 253 23.79 26.84 6.52
CA GLU A 253 24.00 26.25 5.20
C GLU A 253 22.88 25.26 4.86
N ALA A 254 22.58 24.32 5.77
CA ALA A 254 21.52 23.34 5.58
C ALA A 254 20.16 23.99 5.32
N ALA A 255 19.76 24.96 6.14
CA ALA A 255 18.48 25.67 5.97
C ALA A 255 18.42 26.42 4.64
N ASN A 256 19.48 27.15 4.27
CA ASN A 256 19.55 27.89 3.01
C ASN A 256 19.44 26.96 1.80
N LEU A 257 20.16 25.84 1.80
CA LEU A 257 20.09 24.84 0.72
C LEU A 257 18.69 24.25 0.57
N LEU A 258 18.04 23.89 1.69
CA LEU A 258 16.70 23.32 1.70
C LEU A 258 15.63 24.32 1.22
N GLU A 259 15.76 25.60 1.57
CA GLU A 259 14.82 26.66 1.15
C GLU A 259 14.98 27.03 -0.34
N GLN A 260 16.23 27.10 -0.82
CA GLN A 260 16.52 27.41 -2.23
C GLN A 260 16.26 26.22 -3.15
N ASN A 261 16.26 25.00 -2.60
CA ASN A 261 16.11 23.75 -3.33
C ASN A 261 17.12 23.65 -4.50
N ASP A 262 18.39 23.97 -4.23
CA ASP A 262 19.47 23.87 -5.21
C ASP A 262 19.66 22.40 -5.61
N THR A 263 19.26 22.06 -6.84
CA THR A 263 19.29 20.69 -7.37
C THR A 263 20.70 20.12 -7.54
N ARG A 264 21.74 20.92 -7.35
CA ARG A 264 23.15 20.46 -7.33
C ARG A 264 23.61 19.98 -5.95
N ARG A 265 22.92 20.37 -4.88
CA ARG A 265 23.31 20.08 -3.48
C ARG A 265 22.18 19.44 -2.67
N VAL A 266 20.94 19.54 -3.13
CA VAL A 266 19.73 18.93 -2.55
C VAL A 266 19.15 17.95 -3.55
N PHE A 267 19.15 16.68 -3.17
CA PHE A 267 18.73 15.60 -4.06
C PHE A 267 17.44 14.98 -3.55
N SER A 268 16.43 14.87 -4.41
CA SER A 268 15.17 14.21 -4.10
C SER A 268 15.03 12.95 -4.95
N HIS A 269 14.68 11.84 -4.32
CA HIS A 269 14.51 10.54 -4.94
C HIS A 269 13.19 9.89 -4.49
N GLU A 270 12.81 8.86 -5.21
CA GLU A 270 11.76 7.93 -4.82
C GLU A 270 12.39 6.58 -4.52
N ALA A 271 12.04 6.01 -3.36
CA ALA A 271 12.52 4.70 -2.96
C ALA A 271 12.02 3.65 -3.95
N LEU A 272 12.93 2.80 -4.43
CA LEU A 272 12.66 1.81 -5.47
C LEU A 272 12.04 0.50 -4.92
N GLY A 273 11.64 0.50 -3.65
CA GLY A 273 11.18 -0.67 -2.90
C GLY A 273 12.08 -0.96 -1.69
N ASP A 274 11.85 -2.10 -1.04
CA ASP A 274 12.51 -2.45 0.24
C ASP A 274 13.96 -2.95 0.06
N SER A 275 14.34 -3.40 -1.13
CA SER A 275 15.69 -3.95 -1.38
C SER A 275 16.12 -3.79 -2.84
N PRO A 276 16.29 -2.55 -3.33
CA PRO A 276 16.86 -2.32 -4.66
C PRO A 276 18.29 -2.82 -4.76
N GLU A 277 18.63 -3.39 -5.92
CA GLU A 277 19.99 -3.83 -6.23
C GLU A 277 20.86 -2.65 -6.70
N VAL A 278 22.17 -2.71 -6.47
CA VAL A 278 23.12 -1.73 -7.04
C VAL A 278 23.90 -2.37 -8.18
N VAL A 279 24.05 -1.64 -9.29
CA VAL A 279 24.91 -1.99 -10.42
C VAL A 279 26.11 -1.05 -10.41
N PHE A 280 27.33 -1.58 -10.42
CA PHE A 280 28.51 -0.76 -10.64
C PHE A 280 28.80 -0.66 -12.13
N MET A 281 28.93 0.58 -12.61
CA MET A 281 29.25 0.92 -13.98
C MET A 281 30.64 1.54 -14.05
N PHE A 282 31.55 0.93 -14.79
CA PHE A 282 32.96 1.34 -14.88
C PHE A 282 33.24 2.06 -16.21
N PRO A 283 33.54 3.38 -16.20
CA PRO A 283 33.78 4.12 -17.43
C PRO A 283 35.00 3.61 -18.23
N GLY A 284 35.09 4.08 -19.47
CA GLY A 284 36.23 3.81 -20.34
C GLY A 284 37.34 4.85 -20.20
N GLY A 285 38.23 4.89 -21.19
CA GLY A 285 39.19 6.00 -21.31
C GLY A 285 38.52 7.32 -21.72
N GLY A 286 39.13 8.46 -21.36
CA GLY A 286 38.68 9.79 -21.75
C GLY A 286 37.97 10.61 -20.66
N ALA A 287 37.74 10.03 -19.47
CA ALA A 287 37.09 10.71 -18.35
C ALA A 287 38.05 11.23 -17.26
N GLN A 288 39.35 10.99 -17.42
CA GLN A 288 40.39 11.38 -16.49
C GLN A 288 40.53 12.90 -16.35
N TYR A 289 40.93 13.32 -15.14
CA TYR A 289 41.40 14.67 -14.87
C TYR A 289 42.42 14.63 -13.74
N ALA A 290 43.31 15.62 -13.71
CA ALA A 290 44.25 15.77 -12.62
C ALA A 290 43.51 16.09 -11.31
N GLY A 291 43.86 15.39 -10.23
CA GLY A 291 43.26 15.54 -8.91
C GLY A 291 41.96 14.77 -8.71
N MET A 292 41.58 13.85 -9.60
CA MET A 292 40.37 13.04 -9.40
C MET A 292 40.43 12.20 -8.13
N ALA A 293 39.37 12.24 -7.30
CA ALA A 293 39.30 11.52 -6.02
C ALA A 293 40.41 11.88 -5.03
N ARG A 294 40.91 13.12 -5.07
CA ARG A 294 42.00 13.57 -4.20
C ARG A 294 41.57 13.56 -2.74
N ASP A 295 40.42 14.15 -2.42
CA ASP A 295 40.03 14.31 -1.01
C ASP A 295 39.67 12.95 -0.40
N LEU A 296 39.17 12.01 -1.21
CA LEU A 296 38.97 10.60 -0.81
C LEU A 296 40.30 9.90 -0.50
N TYR A 297 41.38 10.18 -1.24
CA TYR A 297 42.71 9.67 -0.90
C TYR A 297 43.22 10.19 0.45
N GLU A 298 42.85 11.42 0.81
CA GLU A 298 43.27 12.04 2.07
C GLU A 298 42.40 11.59 3.27
N THR A 299 41.14 11.19 3.04
CA THR A 299 40.15 10.94 4.11
C THR A 299 39.73 9.47 4.26
N GLU A 300 39.78 8.66 3.20
CA GLU A 300 39.24 7.29 3.19
C GLU A 300 40.37 6.24 3.12
N PRO A 301 40.64 5.51 4.23
CA PRO A 301 41.77 4.57 4.30
C PRO A 301 41.71 3.43 3.27
N GLU A 302 40.52 2.86 3.02
CA GLU A 302 40.35 1.77 2.03
C GLU A 302 40.71 2.27 0.61
N PHE A 303 40.28 3.48 0.25
CA PHE A 303 40.61 4.07 -1.05
C PHE A 303 42.12 4.32 -1.15
N ALA A 304 42.72 4.91 -0.11
CA ALA A 304 44.16 5.18 -0.06
C ALA A 304 45.00 3.91 -0.20
N GLU A 305 44.63 2.80 0.45
CA GLU A 305 45.33 1.52 0.36
C GLU A 305 45.43 1.02 -1.09
N TYR A 306 44.31 1.00 -1.81
CA TYR A 306 44.28 0.49 -3.19
C TYR A 306 44.93 1.45 -4.19
N MET A 307 44.83 2.76 -3.97
CA MET A 307 45.60 3.75 -4.73
C MET A 307 47.10 3.55 -4.53
N ASP A 308 47.57 3.44 -3.28
CA ASP A 308 48.98 3.26 -2.96
C ASP A 308 49.53 1.95 -3.53
N ARG A 309 48.79 0.85 -3.36
CA ARG A 309 49.16 -0.46 -3.91
C ARG A 309 49.27 -0.42 -5.44
N GLY A 310 48.28 0.19 -6.11
CA GLY A 310 48.26 0.28 -7.56
C GLY A 310 49.41 1.13 -8.12
N LEU A 311 49.63 2.31 -7.52
CA LEU A 311 50.72 3.20 -7.91
C LEU A 311 52.09 2.59 -7.62
N ALA A 312 52.26 1.88 -6.51
CA ALA A 312 53.51 1.19 -6.16
C ALA A 312 53.83 0.05 -7.13
N HIS A 313 52.82 -0.68 -7.60
CA HIS A 313 52.99 -1.72 -8.63
C HIS A 313 53.31 -1.14 -10.01
N LEU A 314 52.70 0.01 -10.34
CA LEU A 314 52.87 0.68 -11.62
C LEU A 314 54.23 1.41 -11.74
N ALA A 315 54.69 2.06 -10.66
CA ALA A 315 55.86 2.95 -10.68
C ALA A 315 57.16 2.32 -11.25
N PRO A 316 57.56 1.07 -10.93
CA PRO A 316 58.77 0.46 -11.48
C PRO A 316 58.75 0.27 -12.99
N GLN A 317 57.57 0.35 -13.61
CA GLN A 317 57.39 0.15 -15.04
C GLN A 317 57.44 1.47 -15.82
N LEU A 318 57.42 2.62 -15.15
CA LEU A 318 57.34 3.95 -15.77
C LEU A 318 58.68 4.70 -15.66
N ASP A 319 58.92 5.59 -16.62
CA ASP A 319 60.06 6.53 -16.64
C ASP A 319 59.71 7.91 -16.08
N TYR A 320 58.49 8.08 -15.57
CA TYR A 320 57.95 9.30 -14.95
C TYR A 320 57.17 8.98 -13.67
N ASP A 321 56.94 10.00 -12.85
CA ASP A 321 56.15 9.89 -11.63
C ASP A 321 54.65 10.08 -11.92
N ILE A 322 53.92 8.96 -12.00
CA ILE A 322 52.46 8.96 -12.21
C ILE A 322 51.71 9.63 -11.05
N ARG A 323 52.22 9.59 -9.82
CA ARG A 323 51.58 10.27 -8.68
C ARG A 323 51.65 11.78 -8.84
N ALA A 324 52.78 12.30 -9.32
CA ALA A 324 52.94 13.73 -9.62
C ALA A 324 52.07 14.21 -10.80
N LEU A 325 51.66 13.31 -11.70
CA LEU A 325 50.67 13.61 -12.75
C LEU A 325 49.23 13.54 -12.24
N TRP A 326 48.93 12.59 -11.35
CA TRP A 326 47.61 12.50 -10.73
C TRP A 326 47.36 13.63 -9.74
N LEU A 327 48.30 13.92 -8.84
CA LEU A 327 48.26 14.98 -7.84
C LEU A 327 49.34 16.04 -8.12
N PRO A 328 49.17 16.85 -9.18
CA PRO A 328 50.17 17.84 -9.55
C PRO A 328 50.19 19.02 -8.58
N GLU A 329 51.34 19.67 -8.49
CA GLU A 329 51.47 20.98 -7.85
C GLU A 329 50.56 22.01 -8.55
N ALA A 330 50.08 23.04 -7.83
CA ALA A 330 49.05 23.98 -8.30
C ALA A 330 49.38 24.68 -9.64
N GLY A 331 50.66 24.79 -10.03
CA GLY A 331 51.09 25.36 -11.32
C GLY A 331 51.18 24.37 -12.48
N LYS A 332 51.04 23.06 -12.24
CA LYS A 332 51.25 21.98 -13.23
C LYS A 332 49.98 21.24 -13.62
N VAL A 333 48.82 21.64 -13.09
CA VAL A 333 47.52 20.97 -13.32
C VAL A 333 47.20 20.84 -14.82
N ALA A 334 47.38 21.91 -15.59
CA ALA A 334 47.10 21.91 -17.02
C ALA A 334 48.05 20.99 -17.81
N GLU A 335 49.35 21.03 -17.50
CA GLU A 335 50.36 20.18 -18.13
C GLU A 335 50.14 18.69 -17.81
N ALA A 336 49.79 18.39 -16.56
CA ALA A 336 49.41 17.05 -16.12
C ALA A 336 48.15 16.58 -16.86
N GLY A 337 47.13 17.44 -17.00
CA GLY A 337 45.92 17.15 -17.76
C GLY A 337 46.19 16.81 -19.23
N GLU A 338 47.08 17.54 -19.91
CA GLU A 338 47.49 17.20 -21.28
C GLU A 338 48.24 15.88 -21.37
N THR A 339 49.16 15.62 -20.42
CA THR A 339 49.90 14.34 -20.36
C THR A 339 48.97 13.16 -20.10
N LEU A 340 47.95 13.36 -19.27
CA LEU A 340 46.88 12.41 -18.99
C LEU A 340 45.97 12.14 -20.19
N LYS A 341 46.13 12.81 -21.35
CA LYS A 341 45.46 12.38 -22.59
C LYS A 341 46.14 11.20 -23.26
N LYS A 342 47.39 10.90 -22.89
CA LYS A 342 48.14 9.78 -23.47
C LYS A 342 47.61 8.44 -22.94
N PRO A 343 47.25 7.48 -23.81
CA PRO A 343 46.68 6.18 -23.44
C PRO A 343 47.46 5.40 -22.39
N SER A 344 48.79 5.28 -22.56
CA SER A 344 49.67 4.60 -21.60
C SER A 344 49.74 5.25 -20.22
N VAL A 345 49.36 6.52 -20.10
CA VAL A 345 49.31 7.24 -18.82
C VAL A 345 47.91 7.15 -18.22
N GLN A 346 46.89 7.43 -19.03
CA GLN A 346 45.51 7.62 -18.56
C GLN A 346 44.85 6.31 -18.11
N LEU A 347 44.96 5.25 -18.92
CA LEU A 347 44.19 4.03 -18.71
C LEU A 347 44.55 3.32 -17.40
N PRO A 348 45.85 3.09 -17.07
CA PRO A 348 46.17 2.42 -15.81
C PRO A 348 45.78 3.27 -14.60
N LEU A 349 45.87 4.60 -14.67
CA LEU A 349 45.44 5.47 -13.58
C LEU A 349 43.91 5.40 -13.35
N ILE A 350 43.12 5.47 -14.43
CA ILE A 350 41.65 5.31 -14.35
C ILE A 350 41.31 3.95 -13.74
N ALA A 351 41.92 2.86 -14.21
CA ALA A 351 41.65 1.51 -13.70
C ALA A 351 41.94 1.37 -12.20
N ILE A 352 43.03 1.98 -11.71
CA ILE A 352 43.37 2.00 -10.28
C ILE A 352 42.32 2.78 -9.49
N VAL A 353 41.90 3.97 -9.97
CA VAL A 353 40.86 4.78 -9.30
C VAL A 353 39.52 4.05 -9.28
N GLU A 354 39.07 3.49 -10.41
CA GLU A 354 37.83 2.73 -10.50
C GLU A 354 37.80 1.52 -9.54
N TYR A 355 38.91 0.78 -9.47
CA TYR A 355 39.05 -0.35 -8.56
C TYR A 355 39.02 0.12 -7.09
N ALA A 356 39.76 1.18 -6.75
CA ALA A 356 39.81 1.73 -5.39
C ALA A 356 38.44 2.26 -4.95
N LEU A 357 37.69 2.94 -5.84
CA LEU A 357 36.32 3.39 -5.56
C LEU A 357 35.35 2.22 -5.35
N ALA A 358 35.46 1.15 -6.14
CA ALA A 358 34.64 -0.03 -5.95
C ALA A 358 34.90 -0.70 -4.60
N LYS A 359 36.19 -0.78 -4.21
CA LYS A 359 36.61 -1.30 -2.91
C LYS A 359 36.09 -0.45 -1.75
N LEU A 360 36.16 0.87 -1.88
CA LEU A 360 35.55 1.80 -0.94
C LEU A 360 34.04 1.57 -0.81
N TRP A 361 33.28 1.49 -1.90
CA TRP A 361 31.84 1.22 -1.81
C TRP A 361 31.53 -0.10 -1.11
N MET A 362 32.30 -1.14 -1.42
CA MET A 362 32.16 -2.45 -0.78
C MET A 362 32.49 -2.40 0.72
N SER A 363 33.48 -1.60 1.16
CA SER A 363 33.80 -1.43 2.58
C SER A 363 32.71 -0.66 3.32
N TRP A 364 32.03 0.27 2.65
CA TRP A 364 30.84 0.98 3.13
C TRP A 364 29.55 0.14 3.05
N GLY A 365 29.66 -1.18 2.80
CA GLY A 365 28.53 -2.11 2.77
C GLY A 365 27.70 -2.12 1.48
N VAL A 366 28.04 -1.30 0.50
CA VAL A 366 27.33 -1.23 -0.79
C VAL A 366 27.92 -2.27 -1.75
N GLN A 367 27.24 -3.41 -1.87
CA GLN A 367 27.69 -4.52 -2.73
C GLN A 367 27.03 -4.44 -4.12
N PRO A 368 27.80 -4.62 -5.22
CA PRO A 368 27.20 -4.70 -6.55
C PRO A 368 26.51 -6.06 -6.75
N ALA A 369 25.23 -6.02 -7.13
CA ALA A 369 24.51 -7.21 -7.60
C ALA A 369 24.97 -7.62 -9.01
N ALA A 370 25.40 -6.64 -9.81
CA ALA A 370 25.98 -6.83 -11.12
C ALA A 370 26.97 -5.70 -11.43
N MET A 371 27.86 -5.95 -12.38
CA MET A 371 28.84 -4.99 -12.86
C MET A 371 28.81 -4.91 -14.39
N VAL A 372 29.05 -3.73 -14.93
CA VAL A 372 29.26 -3.50 -16.35
C VAL A 372 30.35 -2.47 -16.51
N GLY A 373 31.18 -2.58 -17.53
CA GLY A 373 32.17 -1.56 -17.82
C GLY A 373 32.21 -1.26 -19.30
N HIS A 374 32.47 -0.01 -19.66
CA HIS A 374 32.54 0.38 -21.07
C HIS A 374 33.98 0.23 -21.57
N SER A 375 34.19 -0.67 -22.52
CA SER A 375 35.52 -0.95 -23.07
C SER A 375 36.54 -1.30 -21.98
N MET A 376 37.48 -0.42 -21.64
CA MET A 376 38.49 -0.66 -20.61
C MET A 376 37.88 -0.95 -19.22
N GLY A 377 36.77 -0.29 -18.85
CA GLY A 377 36.11 -0.54 -17.57
C GLY A 377 35.62 -1.98 -17.40
N GLU A 378 35.42 -2.74 -18.48
CA GLU A 378 35.07 -4.17 -18.39
C GLU A 378 36.23 -5.01 -17.82
N ASN A 379 37.48 -4.59 -18.05
CA ASN A 379 38.65 -5.21 -17.42
C ASN A 379 38.61 -5.00 -15.90
N VAL A 380 38.18 -3.82 -15.42
CA VAL A 380 38.02 -3.52 -13.99
C VAL A 380 36.89 -4.36 -13.39
N ALA A 381 35.72 -4.41 -14.04
CA ALA A 381 34.59 -5.24 -13.62
C ALA A 381 34.99 -6.73 -13.51
N ALA A 382 35.75 -7.24 -14.47
CA ALA A 382 36.23 -8.62 -14.46
C ALA A 382 37.28 -8.87 -13.38
N CYS A 383 38.17 -7.91 -13.11
CA CYS A 383 39.12 -8.00 -12.01
C CYS A 383 38.40 -8.05 -10.65
N LEU A 384 37.37 -7.22 -10.43
CA LEU A 384 36.55 -7.24 -9.22
C LEU A 384 35.73 -8.53 -9.08
N ALA A 385 35.33 -9.13 -10.21
CA ALA A 385 34.72 -10.45 -10.25
C ALA A 385 35.74 -11.60 -10.11
N GLY A 386 37.02 -11.32 -9.87
CA GLY A 386 38.04 -12.34 -9.62
C GLY A 386 38.61 -13.02 -10.87
N VAL A 387 38.29 -12.54 -12.08
CA VAL A 387 38.82 -13.10 -13.34
C VAL A 387 40.32 -12.92 -13.44
N MET A 388 40.84 -11.80 -12.93
CA MET A 388 42.28 -11.52 -12.85
C MET A 388 42.60 -10.80 -11.53
N THR A 389 43.88 -10.81 -11.14
CA THR A 389 44.34 -10.05 -9.97
C THR A 389 44.42 -8.56 -10.29
N PHE A 390 44.43 -7.74 -9.23
CA PHE A 390 44.57 -6.29 -9.35
C PHE A 390 45.87 -5.87 -10.06
N GLU A 391 46.98 -6.53 -9.76
CA GLU A 391 48.27 -6.29 -10.42
C GLU A 391 48.21 -6.65 -11.92
N ASN A 392 47.57 -7.78 -12.26
CA ASN A 392 47.41 -8.20 -13.66
C ASN A 392 46.51 -7.24 -14.45
N LEU A 393 45.48 -6.66 -13.82
CA LEU A 393 44.67 -5.60 -14.41
C LEU A 393 45.53 -4.39 -14.77
N ILE A 394 46.36 -3.91 -13.83
CA ILE A 394 47.25 -2.76 -14.05
C ILE A 394 48.21 -3.03 -15.21
N ASP A 395 48.84 -4.20 -15.22
CA ASP A 395 49.79 -4.58 -16.26
C ASP A 395 49.12 -4.71 -17.64
N LEU A 396 47.92 -5.30 -17.69
CA LEU A 396 47.13 -5.45 -18.91
C LEU A 396 46.76 -4.09 -19.49
N VAL A 397 46.27 -3.19 -18.64
CA VAL A 397 45.81 -1.86 -19.06
C VAL A 397 46.99 -0.94 -19.42
N LEU A 398 48.13 -1.05 -18.73
CA LEU A 398 49.37 -0.38 -19.12
C LEU A 398 49.86 -0.87 -20.49
N LEU A 399 49.88 -2.19 -20.71
CA LEU A 399 50.25 -2.76 -22.00
C LEU A 399 49.30 -2.28 -23.10
N ARG A 400 47.98 -2.30 -22.85
CA ARG A 400 46.97 -1.78 -23.77
C ARG A 400 47.26 -0.34 -24.17
N GLY A 401 47.53 0.53 -23.20
CA GLY A 401 47.85 1.92 -23.46
C GLY A 401 49.15 2.10 -24.26
N ARG A 402 50.21 1.35 -23.95
CA ARG A 402 51.48 1.37 -24.71
C ARG A 402 51.29 0.92 -26.15
N LEU A 403 50.53 -0.15 -26.35
CA LEU A 403 50.23 -0.64 -27.70
C LEU A 403 49.42 0.39 -28.49
N PHE A 404 48.49 1.10 -27.85
CA PHE A 404 47.73 2.17 -28.50
C PHE A 404 48.63 3.35 -28.93
N ASP A 405 49.66 3.68 -28.15
CA ASP A 405 50.63 4.72 -28.53
C ASP A 405 51.44 4.39 -29.80
N GLU A 406 51.52 3.10 -30.19
CA GLU A 406 52.25 2.64 -31.37
C GLU A 406 51.38 2.61 -32.65
N VAL A 407 50.06 2.65 -32.51
CA VAL A 407 49.11 2.57 -33.64
C VAL A 407 49.05 3.94 -34.34
N PRO A 408 48.99 4.00 -35.69
CA PRO A 408 48.79 5.26 -36.40
C PRO A 408 47.57 6.02 -35.89
N ALA A 409 47.68 7.36 -35.82
CA ALA A 409 46.59 8.20 -35.36
C ALA A 409 45.30 7.96 -36.16
N GLY A 410 44.23 7.71 -35.44
CA GLY A 410 42.87 7.55 -35.95
C GLY A 410 41.92 8.45 -35.18
N GLY A 411 40.64 8.16 -35.21
CA GLY A 411 39.70 8.84 -34.32
C GLY A 411 38.37 8.13 -34.21
N MET A 412 37.44 8.80 -33.55
CA MET A 412 36.08 8.31 -33.36
C MET A 412 35.04 9.42 -33.55
N LEU A 413 33.86 9.02 -34.01
CA LEU A 413 32.70 9.88 -34.24
C LEU A 413 31.48 9.30 -33.53
N SER A 414 30.88 10.07 -32.62
CA SER A 414 29.60 9.74 -31.98
C SER A 414 28.48 10.31 -32.84
N ILE A 415 27.50 9.49 -33.23
CA ILE A 415 26.45 9.85 -34.18
C ILE A 415 25.09 9.62 -33.52
N SER A 416 24.24 10.64 -33.55
CA SER A 416 22.89 10.60 -33.00
C SER A 416 21.90 10.04 -34.03
N ALA A 417 21.96 8.73 -34.27
CA ALA A 417 21.12 8.01 -35.22
C ALA A 417 21.08 6.51 -34.89
N PRO A 418 20.08 5.76 -35.37
CA PRO A 418 20.03 4.32 -35.12
C PRO A 418 21.03 3.59 -36.03
N LEU A 419 21.46 2.40 -35.59
CA LEU A 419 22.46 1.59 -36.31
C LEU A 419 22.08 1.39 -37.79
N SER A 420 20.80 1.15 -38.09
CA SER A 420 20.29 0.93 -39.45
C SER A 420 20.46 2.14 -40.38
N ALA A 421 20.57 3.35 -39.85
CA ALA A 421 20.84 4.56 -40.63
C ALA A 421 22.34 4.77 -40.87
N ILE A 422 23.18 4.22 -39.99
CA ILE A 422 24.64 4.41 -40.01
C ILE A 422 25.33 3.34 -40.86
N GLU A 423 24.86 2.09 -40.82
CA GLU A 423 25.42 0.97 -41.59
C GLU A 423 25.58 1.29 -43.09
N PRO A 424 24.60 1.90 -43.80
CA PRO A 424 24.76 2.26 -45.21
C PRO A 424 25.81 3.35 -45.45
N LEU A 425 26.15 4.13 -44.41
CA LEU A 425 27.05 5.29 -44.48
C LEU A 425 28.46 4.98 -43.95
N LEU A 426 28.72 3.77 -43.45
CA LEU A 426 30.01 3.41 -42.86
C LEU A 426 31.14 3.45 -43.91
N GLY A 427 30.90 2.83 -45.08
CA GLY A 427 31.93 2.58 -46.08
C GLY A 427 32.88 1.46 -45.66
N ASP A 428 33.90 1.19 -46.48
CA ASP A 428 34.76 0.03 -46.26
C ASP A 428 35.79 0.24 -45.15
N ASP A 429 36.22 1.48 -44.85
CA ASP A 429 37.38 1.77 -43.99
C ASP A 429 37.05 2.10 -42.52
N LEU A 430 35.77 2.12 -42.15
CA LEU A 430 35.31 2.42 -40.80
C LEU A 430 34.71 1.19 -40.13
N ASP A 431 34.76 1.15 -38.80
CA ASP A 431 34.18 0.08 -37.98
C ASP A 431 33.25 0.69 -36.91
N ILE A 432 32.15 0.00 -36.58
CA ILE A 432 31.29 0.37 -35.44
C ILE A 432 32.07 0.08 -34.15
N ALA A 433 32.42 1.13 -33.41
CA ALA A 433 33.17 1.00 -32.17
C ALA A 433 32.28 0.64 -30.99
N SER A 434 31.11 1.28 -30.89
CA SER A 434 30.16 1.02 -29.81
C SER A 434 28.73 1.37 -30.18
N ILE A 435 27.80 0.53 -29.74
CA ILE A 435 26.36 0.79 -29.73
C ILE A 435 26.03 1.22 -28.29
N ASN A 436 25.97 2.54 -28.06
CA ASN A 436 25.85 3.08 -26.70
C ASN A 436 24.40 3.24 -26.24
N ALA A 437 23.52 3.59 -27.18
CA ALA A 437 22.07 3.63 -27.00
C ALA A 437 21.38 3.33 -28.35
N PRO A 438 20.05 3.10 -28.39
CA PRO A 438 19.34 2.84 -29.64
C PRO A 438 19.56 3.90 -30.73
N GLU A 439 19.75 5.16 -30.31
CA GLU A 439 19.93 6.33 -31.18
C GLU A 439 21.32 6.97 -31.01
N LEU A 440 22.31 6.26 -30.45
CA LEU A 440 23.66 6.79 -30.24
C LEU A 440 24.73 5.74 -30.49
N ILE A 441 25.41 5.87 -31.63
CA ILE A 441 26.40 4.90 -32.11
C ILE A 441 27.74 5.62 -32.31
N ALA A 442 28.84 4.99 -31.88
CA ALA A 442 30.18 5.48 -32.15
C ALA A 442 30.84 4.67 -33.26
N VAL A 443 31.46 5.38 -34.20
CA VAL A 443 32.24 4.84 -35.31
C VAL A 443 33.70 5.18 -35.13
N SER A 444 34.59 4.31 -35.57
CA SER A 444 36.05 4.46 -35.44
C SER A 444 36.77 4.12 -36.73
N GLY A 445 37.91 4.77 -36.98
CA GLY A 445 38.78 4.45 -38.11
C GLY A 445 39.75 5.58 -38.45
N PRO A 446 40.33 5.56 -39.67
CA PRO A 446 41.27 6.57 -40.13
C PRO A 446 40.64 7.96 -40.22
N GLN A 447 41.43 8.99 -39.92
CA GLN A 447 41.01 10.40 -39.96
C GLN A 447 40.29 10.77 -41.26
N ALA A 448 40.88 10.46 -42.41
CA ALA A 448 40.33 10.79 -43.71
C ALA A 448 38.98 10.09 -44.00
N ALA A 449 38.79 8.87 -43.48
CA ALA A 449 37.54 8.13 -43.63
C ALA A 449 36.43 8.73 -42.75
N LEU A 450 36.78 9.19 -41.53
CA LEU A 450 35.85 9.91 -40.66
C LEU A 450 35.44 11.26 -41.27
N ASP A 451 36.38 12.02 -41.84
CA ASP A 451 36.07 13.29 -42.52
C ASP A 451 35.11 13.06 -43.71
N ALA A 452 35.33 11.98 -44.48
CA ALA A 452 34.43 11.58 -45.56
C ALA A 452 33.06 11.09 -45.05
N MET A 453 33.00 10.48 -43.86
CA MET A 453 31.73 10.11 -43.22
C MET A 453 30.97 11.35 -42.74
N GLN A 454 31.64 12.33 -42.15
CA GLN A 454 31.02 13.59 -41.72
C GLN A 454 30.33 14.29 -42.89
N ALA A 455 30.98 14.37 -44.06
CA ALA A 455 30.35 14.93 -45.26
C ALA A 455 29.10 14.14 -45.72
N ARG A 456 29.08 12.81 -45.54
CA ARG A 456 27.90 11.98 -45.83
C ARG A 456 26.78 12.21 -44.82
N LEU A 457 27.13 12.31 -43.53
CA LEU A 457 26.18 12.60 -42.45
C LEU A 457 25.55 13.99 -42.59
N ASP A 458 26.35 15.00 -42.97
CA ASP A 458 25.85 16.34 -43.29
C ASP A 458 24.83 16.31 -44.44
N GLY A 459 25.07 15.47 -45.45
CA GLY A 459 24.17 15.27 -46.59
C GLY A 459 22.83 14.62 -46.24
N GLU A 460 22.84 13.71 -45.25
CA GLU A 460 21.65 13.04 -44.71
C GLU A 460 20.99 13.80 -43.55
N GLY A 461 21.58 14.92 -43.11
CA GLY A 461 21.08 15.74 -42.01
C GLY A 461 21.20 15.08 -40.63
N LEU A 462 22.16 14.18 -40.43
CA LEU A 462 22.38 13.47 -39.17
C LEU A 462 23.38 14.21 -38.27
N GLU A 463 23.03 14.39 -37.01
CA GLU A 463 23.91 15.04 -36.03
C GLU A 463 25.05 14.10 -35.57
N TYR A 464 26.25 14.66 -35.44
CA TYR A 464 27.42 13.93 -34.96
C TYR A 464 28.35 14.83 -34.14
N GLN A 465 29.20 14.19 -33.33
CA GLN A 465 30.25 14.82 -32.55
C GLN A 465 31.54 14.02 -32.61
N ARG A 466 32.67 14.71 -32.81
CA ARG A 466 33.99 14.11 -32.72
C ARG A 466 34.32 13.77 -31.27
N ILE A 467 34.77 12.56 -31.01
CA ILE A 467 35.27 12.19 -29.66
C ILE A 467 36.71 12.68 -29.56
N ALA A 468 37.05 13.37 -28.47
CA ALA A 468 38.35 14.00 -28.26
C ALA A 468 39.46 12.99 -27.89
N ILE A 469 39.68 11.99 -28.75
CA ILE A 469 40.71 10.97 -28.65
C ILE A 469 41.32 10.70 -30.03
N ASP A 470 42.65 10.58 -30.09
CA ASP A 470 43.40 10.37 -31.34
C ASP A 470 43.63 8.87 -31.66
N ILE A 471 42.69 8.01 -31.24
CA ILE A 471 42.76 6.56 -31.40
C ILE A 471 41.45 6.05 -31.98
N ALA A 472 41.53 5.19 -32.98
CA ALA A 472 40.40 4.41 -33.48
C ALA A 472 40.23 3.11 -32.68
N ALA A 473 39.78 3.20 -31.43
CA ALA A 473 39.53 2.04 -30.59
C ALA A 473 38.39 1.18 -31.16
N HIS A 474 38.41 -0.14 -30.94
CA HIS A 474 37.42 -1.10 -31.46
C HIS A 474 37.34 -1.15 -33.00
N SER A 475 38.49 -0.93 -33.68
CA SER A 475 38.61 -0.95 -35.13
C SER A 475 39.73 -1.86 -35.62
N ARG A 476 39.74 -2.10 -36.94
CA ARG A 476 40.82 -2.81 -37.66
C ARG A 476 42.19 -2.18 -37.49
N MET A 477 42.26 -0.90 -37.14
CA MET A 477 43.54 -0.23 -36.89
C MET A 477 44.30 -0.88 -35.72
N LEU A 478 43.61 -1.63 -34.85
CA LEU A 478 44.23 -2.36 -33.76
C LEU A 478 44.80 -3.73 -34.17
N GLU A 479 44.53 -4.25 -35.38
CA GLU A 479 45.00 -5.56 -35.83
C GLU A 479 46.52 -5.79 -35.67
N PRO A 480 47.41 -4.81 -35.94
CA PRO A 480 48.85 -4.97 -35.76
C PRO A 480 49.29 -5.26 -34.31
N ILE A 481 48.50 -4.87 -33.31
CA ILE A 481 48.85 -5.01 -31.89
C ILE A 481 48.18 -6.21 -31.20
N LEU A 482 47.17 -6.84 -31.82
CA LEU A 482 46.35 -7.89 -31.19
C LEU A 482 47.16 -9.12 -30.78
N ALA A 483 48.15 -9.53 -31.58
CA ALA A 483 48.98 -10.70 -31.27
C ALA A 483 49.79 -10.51 -29.97
N ARG A 484 50.39 -9.33 -29.79
CA ARG A 484 51.13 -8.98 -28.56
C ARG A 484 50.23 -8.90 -27.34
N TYR A 485 49.01 -8.38 -27.52
CA TYR A 485 48.00 -8.34 -26.45
C TYR A 485 47.56 -9.76 -26.04
N ARG A 486 47.30 -10.64 -27.04
CA ARG A 486 46.97 -12.06 -26.82
C ARG A 486 48.08 -12.82 -26.10
N ASP A 487 49.33 -12.61 -26.51
CA ASP A 487 50.50 -13.27 -25.92
C ASP A 487 50.69 -12.90 -24.44
N PHE A 488 50.30 -11.69 -24.05
CA PHE A 488 50.28 -11.27 -22.65
C PHE A 488 49.15 -11.97 -21.88
N LEU A 489 47.91 -11.89 -22.39
CA LEU A 489 46.74 -12.52 -21.80
C LEU A 489 46.91 -14.04 -21.60
N SER A 490 47.55 -14.72 -22.56
CA SER A 490 47.80 -16.17 -22.50
C SER A 490 48.75 -16.60 -21.38
N LYS A 491 49.46 -15.64 -20.75
CA LYS A 491 50.34 -15.88 -19.60
C LYS A 491 49.65 -15.61 -18.26
N LEU A 492 48.48 -14.99 -18.28
CA LEU A 492 47.71 -14.71 -17.08
C LEU A 492 46.91 -15.96 -16.67
N ASP A 493 46.79 -16.18 -15.36
CA ASP A 493 45.92 -17.22 -14.81
C ASP A 493 44.49 -16.69 -14.68
N LEU A 494 43.79 -16.60 -15.83
CA LEU A 494 42.41 -16.11 -15.87
C LEU A 494 41.44 -17.10 -15.22
N LYS A 495 40.52 -16.60 -14.39
CA LYS A 495 39.54 -17.41 -13.65
C LYS A 495 38.10 -17.13 -14.07
N ALA A 496 37.21 -18.05 -13.73
CA ALA A 496 35.78 -17.84 -13.86
C ALA A 496 35.32 -16.71 -12.92
N PRO A 497 34.37 -15.86 -13.34
CA PRO A 497 33.90 -14.74 -12.51
C PRO A 497 33.09 -15.23 -11.31
N THR A 498 33.33 -14.66 -10.14
CA THR A 498 32.59 -14.94 -8.89
C THR A 498 31.42 -13.98 -8.65
N ALA A 499 31.31 -12.92 -9.46
CA ALA A 499 30.24 -11.94 -9.45
C ALA A 499 29.73 -11.72 -10.88
N GLN A 500 28.48 -11.24 -11.02
CA GLN A 500 27.90 -11.02 -12.34
C GLN A 500 28.55 -9.83 -13.04
N VAL A 501 29.16 -10.08 -14.20
CA VAL A 501 29.67 -9.04 -15.12
C VAL A 501 28.89 -9.16 -16.42
N ILE A 502 28.46 -8.06 -17.01
CA ILE A 502 27.80 -8.06 -18.33
C ILE A 502 28.84 -7.80 -19.42
N SER A 503 28.88 -8.68 -20.41
CA SER A 503 29.84 -8.69 -21.51
C SER A 503 29.55 -7.59 -22.51
N ASN A 504 30.57 -6.80 -22.87
CA ASN A 504 30.45 -5.81 -23.95
C ASN A 504 30.31 -6.45 -25.33
N ARG A 505 30.64 -7.73 -25.49
CA ARG A 505 30.58 -8.42 -26.79
C ARG A 505 29.20 -8.95 -27.12
N SER A 506 28.45 -9.35 -26.09
CA SER A 506 27.14 -10.00 -26.26
C SER A 506 25.97 -9.25 -25.62
N GLY A 507 26.24 -8.29 -24.73
CA GLY A 507 25.21 -7.66 -23.90
C GLY A 507 24.61 -8.60 -22.83
N GLN A 508 25.16 -9.81 -22.68
CA GLN A 508 24.69 -10.86 -21.77
C GLN A 508 25.70 -11.09 -20.63
N PRO A 509 25.33 -11.81 -19.54
CA PRO A 509 26.28 -12.17 -18.50
C PRO A 509 27.53 -12.87 -19.07
N LEU A 510 28.71 -12.40 -18.66
CA LEU A 510 30.00 -12.95 -19.06
C LEU A 510 30.12 -14.40 -18.58
N THR A 511 30.34 -15.31 -19.52
CA THR A 511 30.44 -16.74 -19.21
C THR A 511 31.82 -17.08 -18.65
N ALA A 512 31.92 -18.21 -17.92
CA ALA A 512 33.21 -18.70 -17.43
C ALA A 512 34.18 -19.05 -18.57
N GLU A 513 33.65 -19.56 -19.68
CA GLU A 513 34.44 -19.88 -20.88
C GLU A 513 35.02 -18.61 -21.51
N ASP A 514 34.18 -17.59 -21.70
CA ASP A 514 34.62 -16.30 -22.24
C ASP A 514 35.61 -15.60 -21.31
N ALA A 515 35.32 -15.53 -20.00
CA ALA A 515 36.17 -14.87 -19.03
C ALA A 515 37.59 -15.45 -18.96
N THR A 516 37.71 -16.78 -19.12
CA THR A 516 38.98 -17.51 -19.06
C THR A 516 39.68 -17.61 -20.41
N SER A 517 39.09 -17.05 -21.48
CA SER A 517 39.63 -17.09 -22.83
C SER A 517 40.43 -15.82 -23.16
N PRO A 518 41.75 -15.92 -23.48
CA PRO A 518 42.50 -14.79 -24.04
C PRO A 518 41.87 -14.24 -25.33
N ASP A 519 41.22 -15.10 -26.13
CA ASP A 519 40.60 -14.71 -27.39
C ASP A 519 39.36 -13.84 -27.19
N TYR A 520 38.62 -14.04 -26.10
CA TYR A 520 37.53 -13.15 -25.71
C TYR A 520 38.05 -11.72 -25.49
N TRP A 521 39.10 -11.56 -24.68
CA TRP A 521 39.66 -10.26 -24.33
C TRP A 521 40.32 -9.54 -25.53
N VAL A 522 40.93 -10.30 -26.44
CA VAL A 522 41.40 -9.75 -27.73
C VAL A 522 40.21 -9.30 -28.58
N GLY A 523 39.15 -10.10 -28.64
CA GLY A 523 37.91 -9.76 -29.32
C GLY A 523 37.23 -8.53 -28.72
N GLN A 524 37.26 -8.38 -27.40
CA GLN A 524 36.74 -7.25 -26.65
C GLN A 524 37.45 -5.95 -27.01
N LEU A 525 38.78 -5.99 -27.15
CA LEU A 525 39.59 -4.84 -27.56
C LEU A 525 39.30 -4.42 -29.02
N ARG A 526 39.13 -5.41 -29.92
CA ARG A 526 39.05 -5.20 -31.37
C ARG A 526 37.66 -4.85 -31.86
N ASN A 527 36.60 -5.39 -31.27
CA ASN A 527 35.27 -5.35 -31.86
C ASN A 527 34.31 -4.44 -31.08
N THR A 528 33.12 -4.25 -31.64
CA THR A 528 32.05 -3.39 -31.14
C THR A 528 31.68 -3.67 -29.68
N VAL A 529 31.51 -2.58 -28.91
CA VAL A 529 30.95 -2.56 -27.55
C VAL A 529 29.42 -2.42 -27.61
N HIS A 530 28.70 -3.43 -27.15
CA HIS A 530 27.23 -3.51 -27.10
C HIS A 530 26.68 -2.96 -25.77
N PHE A 531 27.01 -1.71 -25.43
CA PHE A 531 26.64 -1.13 -24.13
C PHE A 531 25.11 -0.95 -23.97
N ALA A 532 24.40 -0.58 -25.05
CA ALA A 532 22.94 -0.48 -25.03
C ALA A 532 22.26 -1.80 -24.64
N ASP A 533 22.79 -2.92 -25.15
CA ASP A 533 22.31 -4.26 -24.83
C ASP A 533 22.66 -4.63 -23.38
N CYS A 534 23.84 -4.22 -22.89
CA CYS A 534 24.21 -4.41 -21.50
C CYS A 534 23.22 -3.74 -20.53
N ILE A 535 22.89 -2.47 -20.79
CA ILE A 535 21.92 -1.74 -19.95
C ILE A 535 20.51 -2.34 -20.09
N THR A 536 20.12 -2.80 -21.27
CA THR A 536 18.84 -3.47 -21.48
C THR A 536 18.74 -4.77 -20.67
N THR A 537 19.79 -5.59 -20.68
CA THR A 537 19.88 -6.78 -19.83
C THR A 537 19.83 -6.43 -18.34
N LEU A 538 20.38 -5.27 -17.96
CA LEU A 538 20.37 -4.81 -16.57
C LEU A 538 19.04 -4.19 -16.13
N SER A 539 18.24 -3.63 -17.04
CA SER A 539 17.01 -2.88 -16.71
C SER A 539 15.75 -3.74 -16.55
N ALA A 540 15.75 -5.00 -16.97
CA ALA A 540 14.63 -5.93 -16.84
C ALA A 540 14.84 -6.97 -15.73
N PRO A 541 13.80 -7.47 -15.01
CA PRO A 541 12.65 -6.80 -14.38
C PRO A 541 12.95 -6.26 -12.96
N ARG A 542 14.22 -6.19 -12.55
CA ARG A 542 14.62 -5.83 -11.18
C ARG A 542 14.75 -4.32 -10.99
N LYS A 543 14.40 -3.84 -9.80
CA LYS A 543 14.59 -2.44 -9.40
C LYS A 543 16.05 -2.22 -9.01
N ARG A 544 16.74 -1.33 -9.73
CA ARG A 544 18.19 -1.12 -9.56
C ARG A 544 18.55 0.35 -9.44
N VAL A 545 19.64 0.61 -8.72
CA VAL A 545 20.41 1.86 -8.79
C VAL A 545 21.67 1.59 -9.61
N TYR A 546 21.96 2.46 -10.57
CA TYR A 546 23.14 2.40 -11.43
C TYR A 546 24.16 3.40 -10.93
N LEU A 547 25.24 2.89 -10.36
CA LEU A 547 26.30 3.69 -9.76
C LEU A 547 27.50 3.71 -10.72
N GLU A 548 27.84 4.88 -11.27
CA GLU A 548 29.07 5.07 -12.04
C GLU A 548 30.25 5.15 -11.06
N VAL A 549 31.11 4.13 -11.09
CA VAL A 549 32.24 3.93 -10.18
C VAL A 549 33.53 4.27 -10.93
N GLY A 550 33.76 5.56 -11.10
CA GLY A 550 34.90 6.09 -11.84
C GLY A 550 34.77 7.60 -12.06
N PRO A 551 35.75 8.22 -12.74
CA PRO A 551 35.67 9.63 -13.08
C PRO A 551 34.67 9.86 -14.23
N GLY A 552 34.04 11.04 -14.22
CA GLY A 552 33.12 11.49 -15.27
C GLY A 552 31.64 11.19 -15.01
N LYS A 553 30.83 11.39 -16.05
CA LYS A 553 29.36 11.19 -16.04
C LYS A 553 28.85 10.51 -17.32
N ALA A 554 29.77 9.89 -18.07
CA ALA A 554 29.48 9.41 -19.42
C ALA A 554 28.54 8.21 -19.35
N LEU A 555 28.83 7.24 -18.49
CA LEU A 555 27.96 6.06 -18.34
C LEU A 555 26.63 6.43 -17.72
N SER A 556 26.61 7.43 -16.84
CA SER A 556 25.38 7.95 -16.28
C SER A 556 24.45 8.49 -17.37
N ALA A 557 24.98 9.26 -18.32
CA ALA A 557 24.21 9.76 -19.45
C ALA A 557 23.73 8.62 -20.36
N LEU A 558 24.60 7.65 -20.67
CA LEU A 558 24.26 6.51 -21.54
C LEU A 558 23.20 5.60 -20.92
N ALA A 559 23.30 5.29 -19.62
CA ALA A 559 22.33 4.45 -18.93
C ALA A 559 20.92 5.08 -18.95
N GLN A 560 20.83 6.40 -18.80
CA GLN A 560 19.56 7.14 -18.84
C GLN A 560 18.90 7.20 -20.22
N MET A 561 19.63 6.90 -21.30
CA MET A 561 19.06 6.77 -22.64
C MET A 561 18.25 5.48 -22.83
N ASN A 562 18.37 4.53 -21.89
CA ASN A 562 17.52 3.34 -21.87
C ASN A 562 16.17 3.64 -21.19
N ALA A 563 15.06 3.35 -21.87
CA ALA A 563 13.71 3.62 -21.34
C ALA A 563 13.38 2.88 -20.02
N GLY A 564 14.11 1.79 -19.72
CA GLY A 564 13.97 1.04 -18.47
C GLY A 564 14.72 1.65 -17.28
N VAL A 565 15.43 2.76 -17.45
CA VAL A 565 16.25 3.40 -16.41
C VAL A 565 15.79 4.84 -16.20
N ALA A 566 15.16 5.13 -15.06
CA ALA A 566 14.77 6.49 -14.73
C ALA A 566 15.99 7.34 -14.31
N PRO A 567 16.02 8.65 -14.61
CA PRO A 567 17.14 9.53 -14.23
C PRO A 567 17.50 9.50 -12.74
N GLY A 568 16.50 9.36 -11.86
CA GLY A 568 16.71 9.27 -10.41
C GLY A 568 17.36 7.96 -9.93
N GLN A 569 17.53 6.96 -10.79
CA GLN A 569 18.19 5.69 -10.49
C GLN A 569 19.69 5.70 -10.82
N VAL A 570 20.20 6.78 -11.41
CA VAL A 570 21.58 6.84 -11.90
C VAL A 570 22.37 7.85 -11.10
N ILE A 571 23.50 7.41 -10.53
CA ILE A 571 24.30 8.21 -9.60
C ILE A 571 25.78 8.07 -9.97
N SER A 572 26.52 9.17 -9.98
CA SER A 572 27.97 9.17 -10.16
C SER A 572 28.66 9.19 -8.80
N THR A 573 29.71 8.41 -8.64
CA THR A 573 30.49 8.34 -7.38
C THR A 573 31.30 9.63 -7.17
N LEU A 574 31.95 10.12 -8.22
CA LEU A 574 32.76 11.33 -8.16
C LEU A 574 31.98 12.54 -8.66
N ARG A 575 32.31 13.72 -8.09
CA ARG A 575 31.79 14.99 -8.57
C ARG A 575 32.32 15.31 -9.97
N HIS A 576 31.64 16.22 -10.66
CA HIS A 576 32.20 16.82 -11.85
C HIS A 576 33.37 17.76 -11.47
N PRO A 577 34.45 17.85 -12.28
CA PRO A 577 35.59 18.72 -11.97
C PRO A 577 35.22 20.19 -11.73
N ASP A 578 34.23 20.69 -12.47
CA ASP A 578 33.71 22.07 -12.35
C ASP A 578 32.82 22.31 -11.11
N HIS A 579 32.52 21.27 -10.32
CA HIS A 579 31.77 21.43 -9.08
C HIS A 579 32.71 21.79 -7.93
N GLU A 580 32.51 22.96 -7.34
CA GLU A 580 33.20 23.42 -6.12
C GLU A 580 32.61 22.74 -4.88
N ILE A 581 32.96 21.48 -4.66
CA ILE A 581 32.67 20.68 -3.47
C ILE A 581 33.82 19.71 -3.26
N ALA A 582 34.15 19.35 -2.01
CA ALA A 582 35.15 18.33 -1.72
C ALA A 582 34.66 16.92 -2.13
N ASP A 583 35.58 16.03 -2.52
CA ASP A 583 35.24 14.69 -3.01
C ASP A 583 34.58 13.83 -1.92
N ASP A 584 35.02 13.96 -0.67
CA ASP A 584 34.50 13.26 0.51
C ASP A 584 33.06 13.68 0.87
N MET A 585 32.79 14.99 0.88
CA MET A 585 31.45 15.54 1.09
C MET A 585 30.51 15.11 -0.05
N TYR A 586 30.98 15.09 -1.29
CA TYR A 586 30.21 14.58 -2.42
C TYR A 586 29.92 13.09 -2.27
N PHE A 587 30.90 12.29 -1.89
CA PHE A 587 30.74 10.86 -1.65
C PHE A 587 29.70 10.57 -0.56
N VAL A 588 29.73 11.29 0.56
CA VAL A 588 28.70 11.18 1.61
C VAL A 588 27.32 11.62 1.11
N SER A 589 27.26 12.60 0.19
CA SER A 589 25.99 12.92 -0.49
C SER A 589 25.48 11.75 -1.34
N VAL A 590 26.38 10.98 -1.97
CA VAL A 590 26.02 9.77 -2.72
C VAL A 590 25.51 8.68 -1.79
N ILE A 591 26.09 8.49 -0.61
CA ILE A 591 25.53 7.61 0.44
C ILE A 591 24.09 8.02 0.78
N GLY A 592 23.86 9.32 0.99
CA GLY A 592 22.52 9.86 1.21
C GLY A 592 21.55 9.59 0.05
N ARG A 593 22.01 9.72 -1.20
CA ARG A 593 21.20 9.45 -2.41
C ARG A 593 20.89 7.97 -2.57
N LEU A 594 21.83 7.08 -2.25
CA LEU A 594 21.60 5.64 -2.19
C LEU A 594 20.47 5.32 -1.18
N TRP A 595 20.53 5.89 0.02
CA TRP A 595 19.44 5.80 1.00
C TRP A 595 18.13 6.37 0.46
N ALA A 596 18.18 7.49 -0.25
CA ALA A 596 17.00 8.11 -0.84
C ALA A 596 16.34 7.21 -1.92
N CYS A 597 17.13 6.37 -2.60
CA CYS A 597 16.65 5.33 -3.52
C CYS A 597 16.23 4.02 -2.83
N GLY A 598 16.49 3.85 -1.53
CA GLY A 598 16.17 2.63 -0.76
C GLY A 598 17.36 1.68 -0.53
N VAL A 599 18.57 2.06 -0.92
CA VAL A 599 19.81 1.28 -0.67
C VAL A 599 20.43 1.74 0.65
N GLU A 600 20.68 0.81 1.57
CA GLU A 600 21.38 1.12 2.82
C GLU A 600 22.89 0.90 2.67
N ALA A 601 23.67 1.88 3.13
CA ALA A 601 25.10 1.74 3.38
C ALA A 601 25.35 1.41 4.86
N ASP A 602 26.60 1.16 5.24
CA ASP A 602 27.01 1.01 6.62
C ASP A 602 27.10 2.38 7.32
N TRP A 603 25.97 2.84 7.83
CA TRP A 603 25.85 4.09 8.56
C TRP A 603 26.68 4.14 9.85
N SER A 604 27.13 3.00 10.39
CA SER A 604 27.99 2.98 11.57
C SER A 604 29.33 3.68 11.30
N GLN A 605 29.79 3.73 10.05
CA GLN A 605 31.01 4.45 9.66
C GLN A 605 30.84 5.98 9.63
N ILE A 606 29.61 6.50 9.50
CA ILE A 606 29.32 7.94 9.66
C ILE A 606 29.24 8.31 11.14
N TRP A 607 28.61 7.45 11.95
CA TRP A 607 28.39 7.72 13.36
C TRP A 607 29.63 7.45 14.22
N GLY A 608 30.48 6.52 13.79
CA GLY A 608 31.63 6.03 14.54
C GLY A 608 31.22 5.38 15.86
N GLU A 609 32.11 5.43 16.83
CA GLU A 609 31.84 5.03 18.23
C GLU A 609 31.24 6.18 19.06
N ALA A 610 31.16 7.37 18.47
CA ALA A 610 30.79 8.58 19.18
C ALA A 610 29.33 8.54 19.64
N LYS A 611 29.10 8.82 20.92
CA LYS A 611 27.75 8.80 21.50
C LYS A 611 26.88 9.92 20.90
N ARG A 612 25.74 9.54 20.32
CA ARG A 612 24.73 10.46 19.76
C ARG A 612 23.50 10.56 20.62
N ASN A 613 22.84 11.71 20.54
CA ASN A 613 21.64 12.03 21.28
C ASN A 613 20.47 12.22 20.30
N ARG A 614 19.32 11.57 20.55
CA ARG A 614 18.09 11.95 19.86
C ARG A 614 17.59 13.32 20.35
N VAL A 615 17.40 14.26 19.42
CA VAL A 615 16.96 15.64 19.71
C VAL A 615 15.49 15.84 19.29
N ILE A 616 14.87 16.90 19.82
CA ILE A 616 13.50 17.26 19.45
C ILE A 616 13.55 17.97 18.10
N LEU A 617 12.91 17.37 17.10
CA LEU A 617 12.73 17.92 15.76
C LEU A 617 11.23 18.05 15.45
N PRO A 618 10.83 18.85 14.45
CA PRO A 618 9.45 18.95 14.03
C PRO A 618 8.83 17.58 13.74
N THR A 619 7.55 17.44 14.06
CA THR A 619 6.77 16.25 13.74
C THR A 619 6.41 16.22 12.26
N TYR A 620 5.85 15.09 11.81
CA TYR A 620 5.40 14.93 10.43
C TYR A 620 4.35 15.99 10.04
N GLN A 621 4.53 16.60 8.87
CA GLN A 621 3.62 17.58 8.31
C GLN A 621 2.48 16.86 7.56
N PHE A 622 1.45 16.47 8.32
CA PHE A 622 0.27 15.80 7.78
C PHE A 622 -0.46 16.65 6.73
N GLN A 623 -0.67 16.06 5.56
CA GLN A 623 -1.47 16.62 4.47
C GLN A 623 -2.94 16.32 4.76
N ARG A 624 -3.61 17.24 5.45
CA ARG A 624 -4.96 17.03 5.98
C ARG A 624 -6.00 17.30 4.89
N ALA A 625 -6.99 16.42 4.81
CA ALA A 625 -8.24 16.66 4.10
C ALA A 625 -9.42 16.53 5.08
N LYS A 626 -10.55 17.17 4.75
CA LYS A 626 -11.76 17.06 5.57
C LYS A 626 -12.40 15.70 5.32
N TYR A 627 -12.30 14.81 6.30
CA TYR A 627 -13.07 13.57 6.34
C TYR A 627 -14.16 13.73 7.40
N PHE A 628 -15.38 13.97 6.94
CA PHE A 628 -16.52 14.15 7.82
C PHE A 628 -17.76 13.58 7.15
N ILE A 629 -18.48 12.72 7.86
CA ILE A 629 -19.81 12.30 7.46
C ILE A 629 -20.74 13.39 7.97
N GLU A 630 -21.20 14.25 7.05
CA GLU A 630 -22.21 15.24 7.40
C GLU A 630 -23.43 14.51 7.99
N PRO A 631 -24.13 15.10 8.98
CA PRO A 631 -25.31 14.48 9.55
C PRO A 631 -26.25 14.04 8.42
N GLY A 632 -26.59 12.75 8.39
CA GLY A 632 -27.43 12.21 7.34
C GLY A 632 -28.70 13.06 7.22
N THR A 633 -28.97 13.60 6.03
CA THR A 633 -30.31 14.07 5.71
C THR A 633 -31.21 12.87 5.85
N ALA A 634 -32.12 12.89 6.83
CA ALA A 634 -33.08 11.81 7.02
C ALA A 634 -33.74 11.54 5.66
N THR A 635 -33.40 10.40 5.06
CA THR A 635 -34.09 9.90 3.88
C THR A 635 -35.51 9.65 4.34
N VAL A 636 -36.40 10.57 3.97
CA VAL A 636 -37.82 10.35 4.07
C VAL A 636 -38.06 9.12 3.20
N SER A 637 -38.19 7.95 3.82
CA SER A 637 -38.68 6.75 3.16
C SER A 637 -39.88 7.19 2.33
N VAL A 638 -39.88 6.92 1.01
CA VAL A 638 -41.08 7.13 0.19
C VAL A 638 -42.25 6.59 1.01
N PRO A 639 -43.25 7.43 1.36
CA PRO A 639 -44.32 6.98 2.23
C PRO A 639 -44.88 5.72 1.58
N ARG A 640 -44.74 4.57 2.25
CA ARG A 640 -45.42 3.35 1.83
C ARG A 640 -46.87 3.76 1.67
N GLN A 641 -47.40 3.68 0.45
CA GLN A 641 -48.77 4.08 0.17
C GLN A 641 -49.64 3.38 1.21
N THR A 642 -50.28 4.16 2.09
CA THR A 642 -51.05 3.62 3.20
C THR A 642 -52.09 2.70 2.58
N LEU A 643 -52.00 1.39 2.85
CA LEU A 643 -52.93 0.41 2.31
C LEU A 643 -54.32 0.76 2.86
N THR A 644 -55.14 1.39 2.03
CA THR A 644 -56.53 1.71 2.37
C THR A 644 -57.38 0.48 2.08
N ARG A 645 -58.25 0.11 3.02
CA ARG A 645 -59.25 -0.94 2.78
C ARG A 645 -60.12 -0.54 1.60
N LEU A 646 -60.29 -1.44 0.63
CA LEU A 646 -61.35 -1.33 -0.37
C LEU A 646 -62.66 -1.75 0.30
N ASP A 647 -63.62 -0.83 0.39
CA ASP A 647 -64.88 -1.06 1.09
C ASP A 647 -65.84 -1.96 0.30
N ASP A 648 -65.79 -1.89 -1.03
CA ASP A 648 -66.64 -2.68 -1.92
C ASP A 648 -65.95 -3.98 -2.35
N ILE A 649 -66.66 -5.11 -2.21
CA ILE A 649 -66.17 -6.43 -2.62
C ILE A 649 -66.04 -6.54 -4.14
N GLU A 650 -66.80 -5.75 -4.91
CA GLU A 650 -66.69 -5.70 -6.37
C GLU A 650 -65.27 -5.31 -6.80
N ASP A 651 -64.58 -4.48 -6.01
CA ASP A 651 -63.23 -4.00 -6.30
C ASP A 651 -62.11 -4.91 -5.76
N TRP A 652 -62.44 -6.02 -5.09
CA TRP A 652 -61.44 -6.91 -4.49
C TRP A 652 -60.75 -7.83 -5.50
N GLY A 653 -61.35 -8.02 -6.67
CA GLY A 653 -60.83 -8.92 -7.68
C GLY A 653 -59.59 -8.37 -8.37
N ALA A 654 -58.59 -9.23 -8.56
CA ALA A 654 -57.40 -8.92 -9.33
C ALA A 654 -56.98 -10.16 -10.12
N VAL A 655 -56.52 -9.94 -11.35
CA VAL A 655 -55.93 -11.00 -12.18
C VAL A 655 -54.49 -10.64 -12.53
N PRO A 656 -53.58 -11.63 -12.58
CA PRO A 656 -52.24 -11.40 -13.09
C PRO A 656 -52.31 -10.87 -14.52
N ALA A 657 -51.50 -9.86 -14.83
CA ALA A 657 -51.45 -9.23 -16.14
C ALA A 657 -50.03 -8.80 -16.46
N TRP A 658 -49.49 -9.31 -17.57
CA TRP A 658 -48.21 -8.91 -18.13
C TRP A 658 -48.32 -7.54 -18.80
N ARG A 659 -47.41 -6.63 -18.46
CA ARG A 659 -47.36 -5.29 -19.06
C ARG A 659 -45.97 -5.00 -19.60
N PRO A 660 -45.83 -4.41 -20.80
CA PRO A 660 -44.53 -3.97 -21.30
C PRO A 660 -43.89 -2.99 -20.30
N ARG A 661 -42.70 -3.31 -19.82
CA ARG A 661 -41.95 -2.49 -18.85
C ARG A 661 -40.46 -2.76 -18.99
N PHE A 662 -39.67 -1.70 -19.16
CA PHE A 662 -38.21 -1.79 -19.13
C PHE A 662 -37.72 -2.17 -17.73
N ALA A 663 -36.50 -2.70 -17.65
CA ALA A 663 -35.81 -2.86 -16.38
C ALA A 663 -35.59 -1.48 -15.75
N ASP A 664 -35.72 -1.40 -14.43
CA ASP A 664 -35.60 -0.14 -13.68
C ASP A 664 -34.12 0.15 -13.36
N THR A 665 -33.31 0.31 -14.42
CA THR A 665 -31.88 0.61 -14.32
C THR A 665 -31.65 2.11 -14.54
N GLU A 666 -30.90 2.74 -13.63
CA GLU A 666 -30.55 4.16 -13.74
C GLU A 666 -29.28 4.40 -14.57
N ILE A 667 -28.51 3.35 -14.84
CA ILE A 667 -27.25 3.41 -15.59
C ILE A 667 -27.39 2.86 -17.01
N ASP A 668 -26.62 3.43 -17.93
CA ASP A 668 -26.44 2.89 -19.28
C ASP A 668 -25.36 1.80 -19.26
N VAL A 669 -25.78 0.53 -19.32
CA VAL A 669 -24.87 -0.63 -19.26
C VAL A 669 -23.84 -0.69 -20.39
N THR A 670 -23.96 0.12 -21.45
CA THR A 670 -22.99 0.18 -22.54
C THR A 670 -21.81 1.10 -22.24
N VAL A 671 -21.97 2.10 -21.37
CA VAL A 671 -20.96 3.13 -21.08
C VAL A 671 -20.63 3.32 -19.61
N GLU A 672 -21.58 3.06 -18.70
CA GLU A 672 -21.48 3.35 -17.25
C GLU A 672 -21.29 2.07 -16.40
N LEU A 673 -21.09 0.91 -17.04
CA LEU A 673 -21.00 -0.38 -16.35
C LEU A 673 -19.90 -0.40 -15.26
N GLY A 674 -18.80 0.32 -15.45
CA GLY A 674 -17.66 0.33 -14.52
C GLY A 674 -17.70 1.40 -13.42
N ASP A 675 -18.75 2.22 -13.35
CA ASP A 675 -18.79 3.38 -12.45
C ASP A 675 -18.86 2.99 -10.98
N THR A 676 -19.52 1.87 -10.67
CA THR A 676 -19.61 1.30 -9.32
C THR A 676 -19.29 -0.19 -9.34
N PRO A 677 -18.02 -0.59 -9.14
CA PRO A 677 -17.63 -1.99 -9.08
C PRO A 677 -18.37 -2.73 -7.96
N LEU A 678 -18.79 -3.96 -8.25
CA LEU A 678 -19.59 -4.84 -7.38
C LEU A 678 -18.99 -6.26 -7.41
N THR A 679 -19.29 -7.04 -6.38
CA THR A 679 -18.98 -8.47 -6.31
C THR A 679 -20.17 -9.30 -6.75
N TRP A 680 -19.98 -10.10 -7.81
CA TRP A 680 -21.01 -10.93 -8.42
C TRP A 680 -20.75 -12.42 -8.14
N LEU A 681 -21.79 -13.13 -7.72
CA LEU A 681 -21.81 -14.59 -7.73
C LEU A 681 -22.72 -15.06 -8.87
N ILE A 682 -22.16 -15.72 -9.88
CA ILE A 682 -22.89 -16.14 -11.08
C ILE A 682 -22.88 -17.66 -11.20
N PHE A 683 -24.05 -18.27 -11.03
CA PHE A 683 -24.29 -19.68 -11.36
C PHE A 683 -24.48 -19.78 -12.87
N ALA A 684 -23.41 -20.15 -13.57
CA ALA A 684 -23.31 -20.05 -15.02
C ALA A 684 -23.89 -21.28 -15.72
N ASP A 685 -24.65 -21.02 -16.77
CA ASP A 685 -25.14 -22.01 -17.72
C ASP A 685 -24.03 -22.54 -18.66
N ASP A 686 -24.35 -23.63 -19.36
CA ASP A 686 -23.58 -24.16 -20.48
C ASP A 686 -24.16 -23.69 -21.84
N ALA A 687 -25.35 -23.09 -21.85
CA ALA A 687 -26.02 -22.43 -22.99
C ALA A 687 -25.20 -21.27 -23.55
N GLY A 688 -24.39 -20.65 -22.69
CA GLY A 688 -23.52 -19.55 -23.05
C GLY A 688 -24.14 -18.16 -22.86
N LEU A 689 -25.29 -18.02 -22.19
CA LEU A 689 -25.84 -16.68 -21.87
C LEU A 689 -25.09 -16.04 -20.70
N ALA A 690 -24.64 -16.83 -19.74
CA ALA A 690 -23.88 -16.33 -18.60
C ALA A 690 -22.47 -15.86 -19.00
N ALA A 691 -21.85 -16.45 -20.03
CA ALA A 691 -20.45 -16.19 -20.37
C ALA A 691 -20.19 -14.76 -20.88
N PRO A 692 -20.95 -14.20 -21.84
CA PRO A 692 -20.84 -12.80 -22.26
C PRO A 692 -21.09 -11.82 -21.11
N VAL A 693 -22.10 -12.08 -20.27
CA VAL A 693 -22.42 -11.27 -19.08
C VAL A 693 -21.23 -11.22 -18.12
N GLN A 694 -20.65 -12.38 -17.79
CA GLN A 694 -19.47 -12.45 -16.93
C GLN A 694 -18.27 -11.71 -17.52
N GLN A 695 -18.06 -11.83 -18.84
CA GLN A 695 -16.94 -11.16 -19.51
C GLN A 695 -17.11 -9.64 -19.46
N ARG A 696 -18.30 -9.12 -19.81
CA ARG A 696 -18.61 -7.69 -19.75
C ARG A 696 -18.43 -7.10 -18.36
N LEU A 697 -18.86 -7.81 -17.32
CA LEU A 697 -18.67 -7.38 -15.93
C LEU A 697 -17.19 -7.35 -15.53
N ARG A 698 -16.39 -8.36 -15.93
CA ARG A 698 -14.94 -8.37 -15.65
C ARG A 698 -14.21 -7.24 -16.37
N ASP A 699 -14.53 -6.99 -17.64
CA ASP A 699 -13.92 -5.93 -18.44
C ASP A 699 -14.23 -4.54 -17.88
N ALA A 700 -15.39 -4.38 -17.25
CA ALA A 700 -15.79 -3.17 -16.53
C ALA A 700 -15.20 -3.05 -15.10
N GLY A 701 -14.41 -4.02 -14.65
CA GLY A 701 -13.71 -3.96 -13.35
C GLY A 701 -14.49 -4.53 -12.16
N HIS A 702 -15.60 -5.24 -12.38
CA HIS A 702 -16.29 -5.97 -11.31
C HIS A 702 -15.53 -7.23 -10.88
N THR A 703 -15.76 -7.65 -9.64
CA THR A 703 -15.30 -8.96 -9.15
C THR A 703 -16.36 -10.00 -9.51
N VAL A 704 -16.02 -10.98 -10.37
CA VAL A 704 -17.00 -11.95 -10.89
C VAL A 704 -16.61 -13.38 -10.55
N ILE A 705 -17.37 -13.98 -9.63
CA ILE A 705 -17.22 -15.35 -9.16
C ILE A 705 -18.17 -16.25 -9.95
N GLY A 706 -17.61 -17.17 -10.74
CA GLY A 706 -18.40 -18.12 -11.53
C GLY A 706 -18.56 -19.47 -10.84
N VAL A 707 -19.78 -20.01 -10.84
CA VAL A 707 -20.11 -21.37 -10.35
C VAL A 707 -20.68 -22.19 -11.49
N GLN A 708 -20.00 -23.28 -11.86
CA GLN A 708 -20.48 -24.23 -12.88
C GLN A 708 -21.07 -25.47 -12.21
N ALA A 709 -22.13 -26.04 -12.81
CA ALA A 709 -22.61 -27.35 -12.39
C ALA A 709 -21.53 -28.42 -12.68
N GLY A 710 -21.30 -29.33 -11.74
CA GLY A 710 -20.33 -30.43 -11.91
C GLY A 710 -20.57 -31.57 -10.92
N ASP A 711 -19.65 -32.53 -10.85
CA ASP A 711 -19.84 -33.77 -10.09
C ASP A 711 -19.45 -33.66 -8.60
N ALA A 712 -18.77 -32.59 -8.19
CA ALA A 712 -18.37 -32.34 -6.81
C ALA A 712 -18.15 -30.85 -6.54
N PHE A 713 -18.08 -30.46 -5.26
CA PHE A 713 -17.60 -29.15 -4.88
C PHE A 713 -16.08 -29.04 -5.08
N ALA A 714 -15.63 -28.06 -5.86
CA ALA A 714 -14.21 -27.71 -5.96
C ALA A 714 -14.01 -26.25 -6.32
N GLN A 715 -12.97 -25.64 -5.74
CA GLN A 715 -12.44 -24.35 -6.19
C GLN A 715 -11.45 -24.59 -7.33
N LEU A 716 -11.79 -24.14 -8.53
CA LEU A 716 -10.99 -24.35 -9.75
C LEU A 716 -10.01 -23.19 -10.02
N GLY A 717 -10.17 -22.07 -9.32
CA GLY A 717 -9.29 -20.90 -9.38
C GLY A 717 -9.74 -19.85 -8.37
N ASP A 718 -9.15 -18.65 -8.44
CA ASP A 718 -9.45 -17.60 -7.45
C ASP A 718 -10.92 -17.13 -7.49
N TYR A 719 -11.55 -17.13 -8.66
CA TYR A 719 -12.95 -16.70 -8.83
C TYR A 719 -13.80 -17.73 -9.56
N LYS A 720 -13.43 -19.02 -9.50
CA LYS A 720 -14.13 -20.09 -10.21
C LYS A 720 -14.37 -21.31 -9.32
N TYR A 721 -15.61 -21.74 -9.27
CA TYR A 721 -16.07 -22.89 -8.50
C TYR A 721 -16.86 -23.87 -9.37
N THR A 722 -16.91 -25.12 -8.95
CA THR A 722 -17.88 -26.10 -9.41
C THR A 722 -18.65 -26.67 -8.23
N LEU A 723 -19.93 -27.02 -8.45
CA LEU A 723 -20.84 -27.51 -7.42
C LEU A 723 -21.77 -28.60 -7.97
N ALA A 724 -22.00 -29.63 -7.17
CA ALA A 724 -22.93 -30.72 -7.43
C ALA A 724 -24.27 -30.48 -6.73
N ALA A 725 -25.26 -29.94 -7.45
CA ALA A 725 -26.54 -29.49 -6.88
C ALA A 725 -27.31 -30.60 -6.13
N GLU A 726 -27.14 -31.85 -6.55
CA GLU A 726 -27.75 -33.03 -5.96
C GLU A 726 -27.18 -33.42 -4.58
N GLN A 727 -25.98 -32.96 -4.24
CA GLN A 727 -25.38 -33.20 -2.92
C GLN A 727 -26.09 -32.39 -1.83
N GLY A 728 -27.06 -31.56 -2.21
CA GLY A 728 -27.92 -30.82 -1.32
C GLY A 728 -27.20 -29.66 -0.65
N ARG A 729 -27.67 -29.28 0.53
CA ARG A 729 -27.24 -28.05 1.22
C ARG A 729 -25.72 -27.96 1.47
N GLN A 730 -25.07 -29.08 1.75
CA GLN A 730 -23.67 -29.12 2.20
C GLN A 730 -22.71 -28.38 1.26
N VAL A 731 -22.88 -28.52 -0.05
CA VAL A 731 -22.00 -27.88 -1.04
C VAL A 731 -22.21 -26.37 -1.15
N TYR A 732 -23.40 -25.86 -0.80
CA TYR A 732 -23.69 -24.43 -0.72
C TYR A 732 -23.11 -23.82 0.56
N ASP A 733 -23.18 -24.53 1.68
CA ASP A 733 -22.53 -24.11 2.93
C ASP A 733 -21.01 -23.99 2.72
N GLN A 734 -20.39 -24.94 2.00
CA GLN A 734 -18.97 -24.87 1.61
C GLN A 734 -18.65 -23.68 0.71
N LEU A 735 -19.50 -23.40 -0.29
CA LEU A 735 -19.34 -22.24 -1.15
C LEU A 735 -19.38 -20.94 -0.35
N ILE A 736 -20.43 -20.71 0.44
CA ILE A 736 -20.58 -19.46 1.19
C ILE A 736 -19.50 -19.30 2.26
N ALA A 737 -19.09 -20.38 2.95
CA ALA A 737 -17.98 -20.34 3.90
C ALA A 737 -16.67 -19.91 3.21
N SER A 738 -16.34 -20.51 2.05
CA SER A 738 -15.16 -20.14 1.25
C SER A 738 -15.20 -18.67 0.80
N LEU A 739 -16.36 -18.16 0.39
CA LEU A 739 -16.51 -16.76 0.01
C LEU A 739 -16.29 -15.82 1.20
N LYS A 740 -16.83 -16.16 2.38
CA LYS A 740 -16.65 -15.35 3.59
C LYS A 740 -15.21 -15.33 4.09
N GLU A 741 -14.52 -16.47 4.11
CA GLU A 741 -13.12 -16.55 4.53
C GLU A 741 -12.18 -15.73 3.64
N ARG A 742 -12.57 -15.52 2.38
CA ARG A 742 -11.78 -14.80 1.37
C ARG A 742 -12.23 -13.36 1.16
N ASP A 743 -13.19 -12.88 1.94
CA ASP A 743 -13.77 -11.54 1.81
C ASP A 743 -14.39 -11.29 0.41
N LEU A 744 -15.11 -12.28 -0.10
CA LEU A 744 -15.73 -12.33 -1.44
C LEU A 744 -17.24 -12.50 -1.37
N MET A 745 -17.90 -12.01 -0.31
CA MET A 745 -19.36 -12.07 -0.21
C MET A 745 -20.02 -11.21 -1.31
N PRO A 746 -21.02 -11.73 -2.05
CA PRO A 746 -21.57 -11.04 -3.20
C PRO A 746 -22.50 -9.89 -2.81
N ASP A 747 -22.50 -8.83 -3.63
CA ASP A 747 -23.51 -7.76 -3.63
C ASP A 747 -24.72 -8.13 -4.50
N ARG A 748 -24.47 -8.99 -5.50
CA ARG A 748 -25.41 -9.42 -6.52
C ARG A 748 -25.22 -10.89 -6.89
N ILE A 749 -26.32 -11.59 -7.16
CA ILE A 749 -26.31 -12.98 -7.63
C ILE A 749 -27.06 -13.09 -8.95
N GLY A 750 -26.42 -13.68 -9.96
CA GLY A 750 -27.07 -14.09 -11.20
C GLY A 750 -27.17 -15.62 -11.25
N HIS A 751 -28.38 -16.17 -11.40
CA HIS A 751 -28.59 -17.62 -11.42
C HIS A 751 -29.14 -18.05 -12.78
N PHE A 752 -28.30 -18.71 -13.59
CA PHE A 752 -28.59 -19.05 -15.00
C PHE A 752 -28.80 -20.55 -15.26
N TRP A 753 -28.69 -21.45 -14.28
CA TRP A 753 -28.70 -22.90 -14.58
C TRP A 753 -29.96 -23.45 -15.27
N LEU A 754 -31.07 -22.70 -15.26
CA LEU A 754 -32.32 -23.04 -15.95
C LEU A 754 -32.51 -22.33 -17.29
N THR A 755 -31.46 -21.75 -17.88
CA THR A 755 -31.52 -21.21 -19.25
C THR A 755 -31.18 -22.25 -20.32
N ASP A 756 -30.77 -23.46 -19.90
CA ASP A 756 -30.32 -24.57 -20.74
C ASP A 756 -31.38 -25.67 -20.95
N ASP A 757 -32.15 -25.61 -22.03
CA ASP A 757 -33.11 -26.65 -22.39
C ASP A 757 -32.50 -27.82 -23.19
N HIS A 758 -31.26 -27.67 -23.72
CA HIS A 758 -30.62 -28.65 -24.60
C HIS A 758 -29.56 -29.55 -23.94
N VAL A 759 -29.14 -29.25 -22.72
CA VAL A 759 -28.12 -30.04 -22.01
C VAL A 759 -28.75 -31.35 -21.52
N ALA A 760 -28.24 -32.46 -22.06
CA ALA A 760 -28.68 -33.79 -21.65
C ALA A 760 -28.43 -33.97 -20.15
N PRO A 761 -29.40 -34.49 -19.38
CA PRO A 761 -29.18 -34.77 -17.97
C PRO A 761 -28.10 -35.84 -17.84
N ARG A 762 -27.38 -35.81 -16.72
CA ARG A 762 -26.39 -36.83 -16.39
C ARG A 762 -26.99 -38.25 -16.42
N PRO A 763 -26.16 -39.29 -16.66
CA PRO A 763 -26.62 -40.67 -16.62
C PRO A 763 -27.31 -41.00 -15.28
N GLY A 764 -28.59 -41.41 -15.34
CA GLY A 764 -29.39 -41.75 -14.15
C GLY A 764 -30.29 -40.62 -13.62
N SER A 765 -30.23 -39.42 -14.22
CA SER A 765 -31.13 -38.28 -13.94
C SER A 765 -32.06 -38.04 -15.12
N SER A 766 -33.30 -37.59 -14.87
CA SER A 766 -34.16 -37.02 -15.92
C SER A 766 -33.92 -35.51 -16.07
N VAL A 767 -34.45 -34.92 -17.15
CA VAL A 767 -34.50 -33.45 -17.32
C VAL A 767 -35.26 -32.80 -16.18
N PHE A 768 -36.37 -33.43 -15.76
CA PHE A 768 -37.16 -32.99 -14.61
C PHE A 768 -36.31 -32.96 -13.33
N ASP A 769 -35.58 -34.03 -13.03
CA ASP A 769 -34.75 -34.10 -11.81
C ASP A 769 -33.66 -33.01 -11.83
N ARG A 770 -32.99 -32.82 -12.97
CA ARG A 770 -31.98 -31.75 -13.15
C ARG A 770 -32.58 -30.36 -12.90
N ASN A 771 -33.72 -30.05 -13.52
CA ASN A 771 -34.37 -28.74 -13.40
C ASN A 771 -34.82 -28.46 -11.95
N ILE A 772 -35.28 -29.49 -11.24
CA ILE A 772 -35.63 -29.38 -9.82
C ILE A 772 -34.39 -29.16 -8.94
N GLU A 773 -33.30 -29.92 -9.19
CA GLU A 773 -32.03 -29.81 -8.46
C GLU A 773 -31.36 -28.45 -8.68
N GLN A 774 -31.18 -28.04 -9.93
CA GLN A 774 -30.49 -26.81 -10.30
C GLN A 774 -31.36 -25.56 -10.14
N GLY A 775 -32.68 -25.69 -10.09
CA GLY A 775 -33.63 -24.60 -9.87
C GLY A 775 -34.06 -24.47 -8.42
N PHE A 776 -35.18 -25.14 -8.11
CA PHE A 776 -35.87 -25.04 -6.83
C PHE A 776 -34.95 -25.36 -5.64
N TRP A 777 -34.22 -26.48 -5.69
CA TRP A 777 -33.34 -26.87 -4.58
C TRP A 777 -32.11 -25.98 -4.48
N SER A 778 -31.47 -25.64 -5.60
CA SER A 778 -30.33 -24.74 -5.61
C SER A 778 -30.63 -23.40 -4.93
N LEU A 779 -31.74 -22.76 -5.31
CA LEU A 779 -32.13 -21.48 -4.72
C LEU A 779 -32.53 -21.62 -3.24
N THR A 780 -33.17 -22.72 -2.87
CA THR A 780 -33.53 -23.01 -1.47
C THR A 780 -32.28 -23.21 -0.58
N TRP A 781 -31.31 -24.00 -1.05
CA TRP A 781 -30.07 -24.24 -0.32
C TRP A 781 -29.19 -23.01 -0.24
N LEU A 782 -29.13 -22.22 -1.30
CA LEU A 782 -28.46 -20.93 -1.29
C LEU A 782 -29.07 -19.98 -0.24
N ALA A 783 -30.39 -19.88 -0.16
CA ALA A 783 -31.08 -19.07 0.86
C ALA A 783 -30.70 -19.48 2.28
N GLN A 784 -30.70 -20.79 2.55
CA GLN A 784 -30.37 -21.33 3.87
C GLN A 784 -28.91 -21.09 4.24
N ALA A 785 -27.98 -21.30 3.30
CA ALA A 785 -26.55 -21.05 3.52
C ALA A 785 -26.27 -19.56 3.80
N LEU A 786 -26.85 -18.65 3.02
CA LEU A 786 -26.71 -17.21 3.23
C LEU A 786 -27.30 -16.75 4.57
N THR A 787 -28.43 -17.32 4.98
CA THR A 787 -29.08 -16.99 6.26
C THR A 787 -28.23 -17.42 7.47
N GLU A 788 -27.62 -18.60 7.42
CA GLU A 788 -26.78 -19.11 8.52
C GLU A 788 -25.52 -18.27 8.72
N VAL A 789 -24.93 -17.79 7.62
CA VAL A 789 -23.68 -17.01 7.64
C VAL A 789 -23.90 -15.55 8.07
N GLY A 790 -25.12 -15.02 7.87
CA GLY A 790 -25.49 -13.64 8.15
C GLY A 790 -24.98 -12.67 7.09
N LEU A 791 -25.89 -11.86 6.54
CA LEU A 791 -25.56 -10.82 5.56
C LEU A 791 -25.39 -9.46 6.24
N GLU A 792 -24.24 -8.82 6.01
CA GLU A 792 -23.95 -7.47 6.52
C GLU A 792 -24.53 -6.38 5.61
N ASN A 793 -24.62 -6.66 4.29
CA ASN A 793 -25.09 -5.73 3.27
C ASN A 793 -26.35 -6.25 2.55
N PRO A 794 -27.16 -5.37 1.94
CA PRO A 794 -28.27 -5.78 1.10
C PRO A 794 -27.81 -6.60 -0.11
N LEU A 795 -28.55 -7.66 -0.44
CA LEU A 795 -28.26 -8.57 -1.53
C LEU A 795 -29.43 -8.57 -2.54
N HIS A 796 -29.11 -8.52 -3.84
CA HIS A 796 -30.12 -8.72 -4.88
C HIS A 796 -29.81 -9.96 -5.73
N ILE A 797 -30.83 -10.78 -5.99
CA ILE A 797 -30.71 -12.04 -6.74
C ILE A 797 -31.58 -11.96 -7.99
N CYS A 798 -31.01 -12.25 -9.16
CA CYS A 798 -31.73 -12.40 -10.42
C CYS A 798 -31.65 -13.87 -10.87
N ALA A 799 -32.79 -14.56 -10.91
CA ALA A 799 -32.89 -15.93 -11.38
C ALA A 799 -33.49 -15.98 -12.79
N PHE A 800 -32.79 -16.62 -13.71
CA PHE A 800 -33.15 -16.72 -15.12
C PHE A 800 -33.66 -18.12 -15.45
N THR A 801 -34.74 -18.18 -16.23
CA THR A 801 -35.35 -19.41 -16.77
C THR A 801 -35.61 -19.28 -18.26
N ALA A 802 -35.68 -20.40 -18.98
CA ALA A 802 -35.99 -20.43 -20.41
C ALA A 802 -37.35 -21.12 -20.67
N GLY A 803 -38.41 -20.33 -20.82
CA GLY A 803 -39.75 -20.83 -21.15
C GLY A 803 -40.56 -21.36 -19.96
N ALA A 804 -40.30 -20.86 -18.75
CA ALA A 804 -41.04 -21.18 -17.54
C ALA A 804 -42.31 -20.34 -17.35
N ALA A 805 -42.46 -19.22 -18.08
CA ALA A 805 -43.63 -18.35 -17.98
C ALA A 805 -44.48 -18.34 -19.26
N GLN A 806 -45.80 -18.26 -19.11
CA GLN A 806 -46.72 -18.00 -20.22
C GLN A 806 -47.16 -16.53 -20.19
N VAL A 807 -46.69 -15.72 -21.14
CA VAL A 807 -47.03 -14.30 -21.29
C VAL A 807 -48.28 -14.13 -22.16
N ARG A 808 -48.42 -14.95 -23.21
CA ARG A 808 -49.58 -14.99 -24.11
C ARG A 808 -50.14 -16.40 -24.18
N ASP A 809 -49.90 -17.10 -25.28
CA ASP A 809 -50.39 -18.43 -25.62
C ASP A 809 -49.25 -19.40 -25.98
N GLU A 810 -47.99 -19.01 -25.75
CA GLU A 810 -46.83 -19.86 -25.96
C GLU A 810 -46.87 -21.11 -25.07
N ALA A 811 -46.31 -22.21 -25.56
CA ALA A 811 -46.17 -23.43 -24.77
C ALA A 811 -45.12 -23.24 -23.68
N VAL A 812 -45.35 -23.85 -22.52
CA VAL A 812 -44.40 -23.93 -21.40
C VAL A 812 -43.75 -25.31 -21.48
N PRO A 813 -42.57 -25.46 -22.11
CA PRO A 813 -41.94 -26.76 -22.34
C PRO A 813 -41.49 -27.46 -21.05
N HIS A 814 -41.11 -26.66 -20.04
CA HIS A 814 -40.56 -27.11 -18.77
C HIS A 814 -41.35 -26.51 -17.59
N PRO A 815 -42.61 -26.94 -17.35
CA PRO A 815 -43.44 -26.36 -16.29
C PRO A 815 -42.84 -26.51 -14.89
N GLU A 816 -41.93 -27.47 -14.69
CA GLU A 816 -41.17 -27.64 -13.45
C GLU A 816 -40.25 -26.47 -13.11
N GLU A 817 -39.75 -25.71 -14.09
CA GLU A 817 -38.89 -24.55 -13.85
C GLU A 817 -39.65 -23.40 -13.17
N ALA A 818 -40.97 -23.32 -13.36
CA ALA A 818 -41.82 -22.32 -12.70
C ALA A 818 -41.78 -22.44 -11.16
N LEU A 819 -41.33 -23.56 -10.61
CA LEU A 819 -41.19 -23.78 -9.18
C LEU A 819 -40.18 -22.81 -8.52
N ILE A 820 -39.28 -22.17 -9.26
CA ILE A 820 -38.36 -21.15 -8.69
C ILE A 820 -39.10 -19.94 -8.09
N SER A 821 -40.33 -19.68 -8.52
CA SER A 821 -41.18 -18.62 -7.96
C SER A 821 -41.41 -18.79 -6.45
N GLY A 822 -41.37 -20.03 -5.96
CA GLY A 822 -41.42 -20.37 -4.54
C GLY A 822 -40.24 -19.78 -3.77
N PRO A 823 -39.00 -20.30 -3.93
CA PRO A 823 -37.84 -19.80 -3.20
C PRO A 823 -37.60 -18.31 -3.45
N VAL A 824 -37.60 -17.81 -4.71
CA VAL A 824 -37.37 -16.39 -5.04
C VAL A 824 -38.36 -15.47 -4.30
N GLY A 825 -39.65 -15.81 -4.29
CA GLY A 825 -40.67 -15.02 -3.59
C GLY A 825 -40.58 -15.08 -2.06
N VAL A 826 -39.95 -16.12 -1.50
CA VAL A 826 -39.77 -16.30 -0.06
C VAL A 826 -38.54 -15.55 0.46
N PHE A 827 -37.46 -15.40 -0.33
CA PHE A 827 -36.25 -14.67 0.08
C PHE A 827 -36.57 -13.33 0.74
N ALA A 828 -37.34 -12.47 0.07
CA ALA A 828 -37.65 -11.12 0.56
C ALA A 828 -38.62 -11.08 1.75
N ARG A 829 -39.26 -12.21 2.09
CA ARG A 829 -40.17 -12.32 3.25
C ARG A 829 -39.44 -12.83 4.49
N GLU A 830 -38.48 -13.73 4.32
CA GLU A 830 -37.73 -14.35 5.42
C GLU A 830 -36.40 -13.63 5.69
N MET A 831 -35.85 -12.92 4.69
CA MET A 831 -34.57 -12.20 4.78
C MET A 831 -34.79 -10.70 4.47
N PRO A 832 -34.86 -9.83 5.49
CA PRO A 832 -35.22 -8.41 5.31
C PRO A 832 -34.30 -7.60 4.38
N SER A 833 -33.05 -8.03 4.21
CA SER A 833 -32.04 -7.35 3.39
C SER A 833 -31.86 -7.99 2.00
N VAL A 834 -32.71 -8.94 1.62
CA VAL A 834 -32.60 -9.63 0.31
C VAL A 834 -33.81 -9.31 -0.55
N THR A 835 -33.57 -9.01 -1.82
CA THR A 835 -34.61 -8.90 -2.85
C THR A 835 -34.33 -9.86 -3.99
N GLY A 836 -35.38 -10.28 -4.70
CA GLY A 836 -35.28 -11.30 -5.74
C GLY A 836 -36.11 -10.98 -6.98
N ALA A 837 -35.47 -11.04 -8.15
CA ALA A 837 -36.11 -10.95 -9.46
C ALA A 837 -36.11 -12.32 -10.15
N GLN A 838 -37.23 -12.67 -10.79
CA GLN A 838 -37.35 -13.81 -11.69
C GLN A 838 -37.51 -13.30 -13.12
N ILE A 839 -36.65 -13.74 -14.04
CA ILE A 839 -36.65 -13.26 -15.43
C ILE A 839 -36.71 -14.47 -16.37
N ASP A 840 -37.83 -14.60 -17.07
CA ASP A 840 -38.03 -15.69 -18.03
C ASP A 840 -37.70 -15.25 -19.46
N ILE A 841 -36.83 -15.99 -20.16
CA ILE A 841 -36.47 -15.71 -21.54
C ILE A 841 -37.11 -16.73 -22.50
N GLU A 842 -37.10 -16.45 -23.79
CA GLU A 842 -37.52 -17.44 -24.79
C GLU A 842 -36.49 -18.58 -24.84
N PRO A 843 -36.94 -19.86 -24.92
CA PRO A 843 -36.04 -20.99 -25.12
C PRO A 843 -35.14 -20.79 -26.33
N GLN A 844 -33.84 -21.06 -26.17
CA GLN A 844 -32.90 -20.96 -27.27
C GLN A 844 -33.21 -22.06 -28.29
N VAL A 845 -33.24 -21.74 -29.59
CA VAL A 845 -33.35 -22.77 -30.62
C VAL A 845 -31.93 -23.27 -30.94
N PRO A 846 -31.64 -24.58 -30.94
CA PRO A 846 -30.33 -25.07 -31.30
C PRO A 846 -29.93 -24.52 -32.68
N PRO A 847 -28.68 -24.09 -32.88
CA PRO A 847 -28.23 -23.67 -34.20
C PRO A 847 -28.38 -24.84 -35.16
N THR A 848 -29.40 -24.79 -36.02
CA THR A 848 -29.53 -25.72 -37.13
C THR A 848 -28.38 -25.42 -38.09
N ALA A 849 -27.57 -26.43 -38.41
CA ALA A 849 -26.46 -26.30 -39.34
C ALA A 849 -26.94 -25.68 -40.66
N LEU A 850 -26.67 -24.38 -40.85
CA LEU A 850 -27.07 -23.65 -42.04
C LEU A 850 -26.37 -24.26 -43.26
N LYS A 851 -27.18 -24.82 -44.18
CA LYS A 851 -26.72 -25.09 -45.55
C LYS A 851 -26.28 -23.75 -46.15
N LYS A 852 -24.98 -23.60 -46.38
CA LYS A 852 -24.38 -22.42 -47.05
C LYS A 852 -25.09 -22.15 -48.38
N SER A 853 -25.92 -21.12 -48.40
CA SER A 853 -26.44 -20.49 -49.62
C SER A 853 -25.49 -19.39 -50.04
N TRP A 854 -25.12 -19.38 -51.32
CA TRP A 854 -24.00 -18.57 -51.86
C TRP A 854 -24.39 -17.10 -52.12
N PHE A 855 -25.59 -16.69 -51.67
CA PHE A 855 -26.18 -15.38 -51.97
C PHE A 855 -26.65 -14.57 -50.74
N SER A 856 -26.29 -14.95 -49.51
CA SER A 856 -26.59 -14.09 -48.34
C SER A 856 -25.52 -13.00 -48.17
N LYS A 857 -25.94 -11.75 -48.37
CA LYS A 857 -25.19 -10.52 -48.03
C LYS A 857 -24.87 -10.50 -46.52
N ALA A 858 -23.63 -10.18 -46.17
CA ALA A 858 -23.24 -9.93 -44.77
C ALA A 858 -23.95 -8.66 -44.25
N VAL A 859 -24.73 -8.81 -43.19
CA VAL A 859 -25.23 -7.70 -42.37
C VAL A 859 -24.12 -7.37 -41.35
N PRO A 860 -23.77 -6.10 -41.10
CA PRO A 860 -22.84 -5.74 -40.04
C PRO A 860 -23.47 -6.12 -38.70
N ALA A 861 -22.83 -7.02 -37.97
CA ALA A 861 -23.28 -7.51 -36.68
C ALA A 861 -22.65 -6.69 -35.55
N GLU A 862 -23.39 -5.78 -34.94
CA GLU A 862 -23.57 -5.95 -33.48
C GLU A 862 -24.36 -7.25 -33.37
N THR A 863 -23.79 -8.26 -32.73
CA THR A 863 -24.43 -9.57 -32.72
C THR A 863 -25.75 -9.46 -31.95
N GLU A 864 -26.79 -10.17 -32.39
CA GLU A 864 -28.07 -10.25 -31.64
C GLU A 864 -27.85 -10.71 -30.18
N GLU A 865 -26.75 -11.43 -29.97
CA GLU A 865 -26.16 -11.87 -28.72
C GLU A 865 -25.66 -10.70 -27.83
N ASP A 866 -25.04 -9.66 -28.40
CA ASP A 866 -24.63 -8.45 -27.67
C ASP A 866 -25.87 -7.72 -27.10
N ARG A 867 -26.95 -7.63 -27.88
CA ARG A 867 -28.20 -6.95 -27.44
C ARG A 867 -28.96 -7.71 -26.36
N LEU A 868 -28.91 -9.03 -26.36
CA LEU A 868 -29.49 -9.84 -25.29
C LEU A 868 -28.63 -9.70 -24.02
N THR A 869 -27.30 -9.74 -24.15
CA THR A 869 -26.38 -9.54 -23.04
C THR A 869 -26.62 -8.21 -22.33
N ASP A 870 -26.80 -7.12 -23.08
CA ASP A 870 -27.11 -5.80 -22.53
C ASP A 870 -28.40 -5.82 -21.71
N ARG A 871 -29.47 -6.42 -22.24
CA ARG A 871 -30.76 -6.55 -21.54
C ARG A 871 -30.65 -7.38 -20.25
N LEU A 872 -29.89 -8.47 -20.27
CA LEU A 872 -29.66 -9.28 -19.07
C LEU A 872 -28.88 -8.48 -18.01
N LEU A 873 -27.89 -7.68 -18.43
CA LEU A 873 -27.16 -6.76 -17.56
C LEU A 873 -28.06 -5.67 -16.98
N GLU A 874 -28.95 -5.08 -17.78
CA GLU A 874 -29.94 -4.08 -17.32
C GLU A 874 -30.81 -4.65 -16.19
N ASP A 875 -31.28 -5.89 -16.33
CA ASP A 875 -32.08 -6.56 -15.29
C ASP A 875 -31.25 -6.92 -14.05
N MET A 876 -29.99 -7.34 -14.22
CA MET A 876 -29.08 -7.65 -13.11
C MET A 876 -28.66 -6.42 -12.31
N LEU A 877 -28.59 -5.25 -12.96
CA LEU A 877 -28.22 -3.96 -12.37
C LEU A 877 -29.42 -3.09 -11.99
N ALA A 878 -30.65 -3.54 -12.29
CA ALA A 878 -31.86 -2.83 -11.94
C ALA A 878 -31.95 -2.52 -10.44
N SER A 879 -32.66 -1.45 -10.13
CA SER A 879 -33.01 -1.06 -8.76
C SER A 879 -33.59 -2.27 -8.02
N PRO A 880 -32.97 -2.71 -6.89
CA PRO A 880 -33.35 -3.94 -6.22
C PRO A 880 -34.84 -3.99 -5.84
N ALA A 881 -35.58 -4.90 -6.46
CA ALA A 881 -37.02 -5.05 -6.27
C ALA A 881 -37.46 -6.51 -6.41
N ASN A 882 -38.64 -6.83 -5.89
CA ASN A 882 -39.22 -8.17 -6.04
C ASN A 882 -40.09 -8.22 -7.29
N THR A 883 -39.50 -8.62 -8.41
CA THR A 883 -40.14 -8.57 -9.73
C THR A 883 -40.22 -9.95 -10.37
N ILE A 884 -41.24 -10.13 -11.21
CA ILE A 884 -41.35 -11.28 -12.12
C ILE A 884 -41.48 -10.68 -13.50
N ALA A 885 -40.52 -10.97 -14.37
CA ALA A 885 -40.42 -10.43 -15.70
C ALA A 885 -40.22 -11.55 -16.73
N ALA A 886 -40.51 -11.23 -18.00
CA ALA A 886 -40.27 -12.12 -19.11
C ALA A 886 -39.89 -11.34 -20.38
N TYR A 887 -38.87 -11.81 -21.10
CA TYR A 887 -38.52 -11.32 -22.42
C TYR A 887 -39.24 -12.14 -23.49
N ARG A 888 -39.94 -11.46 -24.41
CA ARG A 888 -40.49 -12.05 -25.64
C ARG A 888 -40.07 -11.20 -26.85
N GLY A 889 -39.17 -11.74 -27.67
CA GLY A 889 -38.38 -10.97 -28.64
C GLY A 889 -37.67 -9.79 -27.98
N GLU A 890 -37.82 -8.59 -28.54
CA GLU A 890 -37.18 -7.36 -28.01
C GLU A 890 -37.89 -6.72 -26.81
N LYS A 891 -39.01 -7.29 -26.36
CA LYS A 891 -39.86 -6.66 -25.34
C LYS A 891 -39.74 -7.37 -24.00
N ARG A 892 -39.49 -6.60 -22.96
CA ARG A 892 -39.61 -7.02 -21.56
C ARG A 892 -41.03 -6.76 -21.05
N PHE A 893 -41.62 -7.78 -20.45
CA PHE A 893 -42.92 -7.73 -19.79
C PHE A 893 -42.75 -7.97 -18.31
N GLU A 894 -43.41 -7.18 -17.47
CA GLU A 894 -43.43 -7.38 -16.02
C GLU A 894 -44.81 -7.86 -15.59
N LEU A 895 -44.85 -8.87 -14.71
CA LEU A 895 -46.08 -9.42 -14.15
C LEU A 895 -46.58 -8.51 -13.05
N GLY A 896 -47.71 -7.85 -13.31
CA GLY A 896 -48.45 -7.11 -12.30
C GLY A 896 -49.83 -7.71 -12.09
N TYR A 897 -50.66 -6.99 -11.34
CA TYR A 897 -52.07 -7.31 -11.19
C TYR A 897 -52.92 -6.21 -11.85
N ARG A 898 -53.99 -6.62 -12.54
CA ARG A 898 -55.02 -5.73 -13.04
C ARG A 898 -56.30 -5.98 -12.25
N ALA A 899 -56.93 -4.90 -11.79
CA ALA A 899 -58.24 -4.98 -11.15
C ALA A 899 -59.23 -5.69 -12.08
N LEU A 900 -59.96 -6.65 -11.50
CA LEU A 900 -61.03 -7.38 -12.14
C LEU A 900 -62.27 -7.20 -11.27
N PRO A 901 -63.26 -6.40 -11.70
CA PRO A 901 -64.51 -6.28 -10.97
C PRO A 901 -65.16 -7.65 -10.76
N LEU A 902 -65.38 -8.03 -9.51
CA LEU A 902 -66.07 -9.27 -9.16
C LEU A 902 -67.57 -9.04 -9.35
N LYS A 903 -68.16 -9.73 -10.33
CA LYS A 903 -69.61 -9.72 -10.48
C LYS A 903 -70.24 -10.58 -9.40
N PRO A 904 -71.31 -10.13 -8.71
CA PRO A 904 -72.06 -11.01 -7.81
C PRO A 904 -72.73 -12.11 -8.65
N GLU A 905 -72.18 -13.32 -8.62
CA GLU A 905 -72.91 -14.52 -9.02
C GLU A 905 -73.66 -15.06 -7.80
N GLU A 906 -74.98 -15.15 -7.86
CA GLU A 906 -75.78 -15.92 -6.91
C GLU A 906 -75.55 -17.42 -7.15
N ILE A 907 -74.43 -17.94 -6.65
CA ILE A 907 -74.21 -19.38 -6.55
C ILE A 907 -74.89 -19.85 -5.27
N ASP A 908 -76.12 -20.34 -5.38
CA ASP A 908 -76.90 -20.95 -4.30
C ASP A 908 -76.25 -22.29 -3.90
N SER A 909 -75.17 -22.22 -3.12
CA SER A 909 -74.18 -23.30 -2.98
C SER A 909 -74.42 -24.19 -1.76
N PHE A 910 -75.26 -23.78 -0.82
CA PHE A 910 -75.60 -24.54 0.38
C PHE A 910 -77.11 -24.85 0.41
N ARG A 911 -77.47 -26.01 0.98
CA ARG A 911 -78.83 -26.55 1.00
C ARG A 911 -79.21 -26.98 2.42
N ASP A 912 -80.51 -26.88 2.72
CA ASP A 912 -81.07 -27.50 3.92
C ASP A 912 -80.79 -29.01 3.94
N ASP A 913 -80.59 -29.54 5.15
CA ASP A 913 -80.21 -30.93 5.44
C ASP A 913 -78.89 -31.39 4.79
N GLY A 914 -78.09 -30.47 4.26
CA GLY A 914 -76.73 -30.75 3.76
C GLY A 914 -75.75 -31.02 4.90
N THR A 915 -74.76 -31.90 4.66
CA THR A 915 -73.61 -32.09 5.56
C THR A 915 -72.35 -31.51 4.93
N TYR A 916 -71.72 -30.54 5.60
CA TYR A 916 -70.56 -29.81 5.09
C TYR A 916 -69.34 -30.03 5.96
N LEU A 917 -68.26 -30.54 5.35
CA LEU A 917 -66.97 -30.72 6.01
C LEU A 917 -66.09 -29.49 5.79
N ILE A 918 -65.64 -28.86 6.87
CA ILE A 918 -64.71 -27.73 6.82
C ILE A 918 -63.36 -28.20 7.37
N THR A 919 -62.41 -28.41 6.48
CA THR A 919 -61.07 -28.99 6.77
C THR A 919 -60.17 -28.06 7.59
N GLY A 920 -60.47 -26.76 7.62
CA GLY A 920 -59.86 -25.74 8.50
C GLY A 920 -60.83 -25.19 9.56
N GLY A 921 -61.80 -26.00 10.00
CA GLY A 921 -63.04 -25.54 10.64
C GLY A 921 -62.92 -24.66 11.89
N PHE A 922 -61.82 -24.78 12.65
CA PHE A 922 -61.60 -23.96 13.86
C PHE A 922 -60.70 -22.73 13.64
N GLY A 923 -60.34 -22.41 12.39
CA GLY A 923 -59.76 -21.10 12.03
C GLY A 923 -60.84 -20.02 11.88
N GLY A 924 -60.45 -18.74 11.95
CA GLY A 924 -61.41 -17.62 11.91
C GLY A 924 -62.35 -17.61 10.70
N ILE A 925 -61.83 -17.93 9.50
CA ILE A 925 -62.65 -18.08 8.28
C ILE A 925 -63.56 -19.31 8.38
N GLY A 926 -63.04 -20.45 8.84
CA GLY A 926 -63.78 -21.70 8.96
C GLY A 926 -64.98 -21.61 9.92
N GLN A 927 -64.80 -20.96 11.07
CA GLN A 927 -65.87 -20.72 12.04
C GLN A 927 -66.90 -19.73 11.52
N THR A 928 -66.46 -18.69 10.80
CA THR A 928 -67.38 -17.71 10.20
C THR A 928 -68.24 -18.36 9.12
N LEU A 929 -67.64 -19.15 8.23
CA LEU A 929 -68.36 -19.91 7.21
C LEU A 929 -69.30 -20.96 7.84
N ALA A 930 -68.84 -21.68 8.87
CA ALA A 930 -69.69 -22.61 9.59
C ALA A 930 -70.91 -21.92 10.21
N ALA A 931 -70.70 -20.77 10.87
CA ALA A 931 -71.76 -19.98 11.46
C ALA A 931 -72.72 -19.44 10.41
N ASP A 932 -72.21 -19.02 9.24
CA ASP A 932 -73.03 -18.51 8.15
C ASP A 932 -73.91 -19.62 7.54
N ILE A 933 -73.33 -20.78 7.23
CA ILE A 933 -74.06 -21.96 6.74
C ILE A 933 -75.15 -22.38 7.74
N LEU A 934 -74.82 -22.46 9.04
CA LEU A 934 -75.77 -22.88 10.07
C LEU A 934 -76.87 -21.83 10.37
N ARG A 935 -76.62 -20.55 10.08
CA ARG A 935 -77.63 -19.48 10.22
C ARG A 935 -78.60 -19.47 9.06
N GLN A 936 -78.11 -19.72 7.85
CA GLN A 936 -78.90 -19.60 6.63
C GLN A 936 -79.58 -20.92 6.23
N HIS A 937 -79.01 -22.06 6.63
CA HIS A 937 -79.51 -23.38 6.27
C HIS A 937 -79.60 -24.33 7.47
N LYS A 938 -80.56 -25.26 7.43
CA LYS A 938 -80.66 -26.40 8.36
C LYS A 938 -79.62 -27.47 8.04
N ALA A 939 -78.34 -27.11 8.07
CA ALA A 939 -77.25 -27.98 7.71
C ALA A 939 -76.58 -28.64 8.92
N THR A 940 -75.86 -29.73 8.69
CA THR A 940 -74.87 -30.27 9.63
C THR A 940 -73.49 -29.84 9.18
N VAL A 941 -72.74 -29.14 10.03
CA VAL A 941 -71.36 -28.75 9.73
C VAL A 941 -70.39 -29.60 10.57
N VAL A 942 -69.45 -30.24 9.90
CA VAL A 942 -68.36 -31.01 10.51
C VAL A 942 -67.08 -30.19 10.43
N LEU A 943 -66.52 -29.82 11.59
CA LEU A 943 -65.28 -29.07 11.68
C LEU A 943 -64.13 -30.02 11.99
N LEU A 944 -63.08 -30.02 11.16
CA LEU A 944 -61.87 -30.79 11.42
C LEU A 944 -60.86 -29.96 12.23
N SER A 945 -60.22 -30.64 13.18
CA SER A 945 -59.07 -30.15 13.93
C SER A 945 -57.85 -31.00 13.58
N ARG A 946 -56.66 -30.39 13.59
CA ARG A 946 -55.37 -31.08 13.40
C ARG A 946 -54.94 -31.88 14.64
N GLU A 947 -55.48 -31.55 15.80
CA GLU A 947 -55.20 -32.21 17.07
C GLU A 947 -56.49 -32.81 17.63
N ALA A 948 -56.37 -33.98 18.25
CA ALA A 948 -57.48 -34.61 18.94
C ALA A 948 -57.88 -33.76 20.17
N MET A 949 -59.19 -33.60 20.37
CA MET A 949 -59.70 -32.99 21.59
C MET A 949 -59.49 -33.95 22.77
N PRO A 950 -59.22 -33.44 23.98
CA PRO A 950 -59.26 -34.25 25.18
C PRO A 950 -60.61 -34.98 25.28
N GLU A 951 -60.65 -36.09 26.00
CA GLU A 951 -61.92 -36.75 26.32
C GLU A 951 -62.89 -35.76 26.97
N ARG A 952 -64.17 -35.85 26.61
CA ARG A 952 -65.18 -34.83 26.98
C ARG A 952 -65.33 -34.63 28.49
N THR A 953 -65.05 -35.67 29.27
CA THR A 953 -65.06 -35.64 30.74
C THR A 953 -63.92 -34.80 31.33
N ALA A 954 -62.83 -34.59 30.59
CA ALA A 954 -61.68 -33.82 31.03
C ALA A 954 -61.74 -32.32 30.64
N TRP A 955 -62.73 -31.91 29.83
CA TRP A 955 -62.80 -30.54 29.28
C TRP A 955 -62.86 -29.46 30.36
N ASN A 956 -63.68 -29.64 31.40
CA ASN A 956 -63.79 -28.65 32.48
C ASN A 956 -62.47 -28.48 33.25
N GLY A 957 -61.75 -29.58 33.48
CA GLY A 957 -60.42 -29.54 34.08
C GLY A 957 -59.44 -28.82 33.17
N TYR A 958 -59.46 -29.12 31.87
CA TYR A 958 -58.60 -28.49 30.88
C TYR A 958 -58.84 -26.96 30.78
N LEU A 959 -60.10 -26.52 30.73
CA LEU A 959 -60.50 -25.10 30.71
C LEU A 959 -60.12 -24.33 31.98
N MET A 960 -60.05 -25.00 33.13
CA MET A 960 -59.63 -24.36 34.39
C MET A 960 -58.12 -24.12 34.46
N HIS A 961 -57.32 -24.95 33.79
CA HIS A 961 -55.86 -24.90 33.87
C HIS A 961 -55.22 -24.17 32.67
N HIS A 962 -55.99 -23.86 31.63
CA HIS A 962 -55.51 -23.20 30.41
C HIS A 962 -56.35 -21.96 30.11
N GLY A 963 -55.69 -20.85 29.77
CA GLY A 963 -56.34 -19.55 29.51
C GLY A 963 -57.10 -19.52 28.18
N THR A 964 -57.87 -18.45 27.95
CA THR A 964 -58.74 -18.26 26.77
C THR A 964 -58.00 -18.13 25.42
N THR A 965 -56.68 -18.02 25.46
CA THR A 965 -55.80 -18.00 24.29
C THR A 965 -55.29 -19.39 23.91
N ASP A 966 -55.46 -20.41 24.76
CA ASP A 966 -55.12 -21.80 24.44
C ASP A 966 -56.03 -22.35 23.34
N ARG A 967 -55.42 -22.93 22.30
CA ARG A 967 -56.14 -23.33 21.08
C ARG A 967 -57.11 -24.48 21.31
N THR A 968 -56.83 -25.37 22.25
CA THR A 968 -57.67 -26.52 22.56
C THR A 968 -58.77 -26.15 23.56
N ALA A 969 -58.49 -25.23 24.48
CA ALA A 969 -59.48 -24.63 25.37
C ALA A 969 -60.49 -23.72 24.64
N ARG A 970 -60.06 -23.06 23.55
CA ARG A 970 -60.92 -22.18 22.75
C ARG A 970 -61.82 -22.93 21.76
N ARG A 971 -61.40 -24.12 21.32
CA ARG A 971 -62.20 -25.04 20.49
C ARG A 971 -63.29 -25.68 21.34
#